data_AF-A0A453AF84-F1
#
_entry.id   AF-A0A453AF84-F1
#
_cell.length_a   1.000
_cell.length_b   1.000
_cell.length_c   1.000
_cell.angle_alpha   90.00
_cell.angle_beta   90.00
_cell.angle_gamma   90.00
#
_symmetry.space_group_name_H-M   'P 1'
#
loop_
_entity.id
_entity.type
_entity.pdbx_description
1 polymer ?
#
loop_
_entity_poly.entity_id
_entity_poly.type
_entity_poly.pdbx_seq_one_letter_code
_entity_poly.pdbx_strand_id
1 'polypeptide(L)'
;TLWKVLETGDDLGEVTETVDYYVQGATIAAGNLFGRRRVIQVYTTGARVLDGSFMTQELNFTAHSSESSSSSSEPLGVASASIADPYVLLKMVDGTIQLLVGDHSTCALSISVPSIFTSLSEKISACTLYRDRGPEPWLRKTRSDAWLSSGIAEPVDGGGSSSQEQSDIYCIICYESGKLEIFEVPSFRCVFSVESFLSGEALLVDAKGRQDDTKVSLKKEAADSIRVVELAMHRWSGQFSRPFLFGLLNDGTFLCYHAYCYEGLESNVKDNSFSPAGSVDLASASDSRLKNLRFRRISVDITLREDISSLARPRITIFNNVGGYEGLFLSGTRPVWVMVCRQRFRVHPQLCDGPIEAFTVLHNVNCCHGLIYVTSQGFLKICQLPEAYNYDNYWPVQKIPLHGTPHQVTYYAEQSLYPLIVSVPVVRPLNQVLSIMADQDLVHHMDNDATSADDLQKTYTVEEFEVRVLELEKPSGRWETRSTIPMQSFENALTVRIVTLHNTTTKENETLMAIGTAYVQGEDVAARGRVLLFSFTKSENSQNLVTEVYSKESKGAVSAVASLQGHLLIAAGPKITLSKWTGSELTAVAFYDAPLHVVSLNIVKNFVLFGDIHKSVYFLSWKEQGSQLTLLAKDFGSLDCFATEFLIDGSTLNLAVSDSDKNLQIFYYAPKMVESWKGQKLLSRAEFHVGAHLTKFMRLQMLPAPGLASEKTNRFALLFGTLDGGIGCIAPIDELTFRRLQSLQRKLVDAVPHVCGLNPRSFRQFKSNGKAHRPGPDNIIDFELLAHYEMLSLEEQLDIAQQIGTTRAQILSNFADISLGTSFL
;
A
#
# COMPACT_ATOMS: atom_id res chain seq x y z
N THR A 1 -37.49 5.36 -13.74
CA THR A 1 -36.97 4.03 -13.37
C THR A 1 -37.32 3.83 -11.91
N LEU A 2 -38.05 2.77 -11.56
CA LEU A 2 -38.37 2.46 -10.16
C LEU A 2 -37.13 1.92 -9.46
N TRP A 3 -36.92 2.32 -8.21
CA TRP A 3 -35.88 1.77 -7.35
C TRP A 3 -36.30 0.39 -6.85
N LYS A 4 -35.33 -0.52 -6.67
CA LYS A 4 -35.59 -1.91 -6.29
C LYS A 4 -35.33 -2.14 -4.81
N VAL A 5 -36.12 -3.03 -4.22
CA VAL A 5 -35.87 -3.57 -2.87
C VAL A 5 -35.64 -5.05 -2.99
N LEU A 6 -34.54 -5.53 -2.40
CA LEU A 6 -34.16 -6.93 -2.42
C LEU A 6 -34.25 -7.50 -1.01
N GLU A 7 -34.95 -8.63 -0.87
CA GLU A 7 -34.97 -9.43 0.35
C GLU A 7 -33.75 -10.35 0.37
N THR A 8 -33.08 -10.41 1.53
CA THR A 8 -31.93 -11.27 1.77
C THR A 8 -32.35 -12.47 2.62
N GLY A 9 -32.51 -13.63 2.00
CA GLY A 9 -32.70 -14.92 2.67
C GLY A 9 -31.71 -15.95 2.13
N ASP A 10 -32.15 -17.20 1.99
CA ASP A 10 -31.35 -18.22 1.28
C ASP A 10 -31.01 -17.76 -0.15
N ASP A 11 -31.98 -17.13 -0.81
CA ASP A 11 -31.81 -16.47 -2.10
C ASP A 11 -31.98 -14.94 -1.97
N LEU A 12 -31.52 -14.22 -3.00
CA LEU A 12 -31.72 -12.78 -3.14
C LEU A 12 -32.92 -12.52 -4.05
N GLY A 13 -34.07 -12.15 -3.48
CA GLY A 13 -35.33 -11.96 -4.20
C GLY A 13 -35.74 -10.49 -4.32
N GLU A 14 -36.32 -10.08 -5.46
CA GLU A 14 -36.90 -8.73 -5.58
C GLU A 14 -38.30 -8.68 -4.94
N VAL A 15 -38.48 -7.77 -3.99
CA VAL A 15 -39.72 -7.57 -3.22
C VAL A 15 -40.31 -6.16 -3.39
N THR A 16 -39.88 -5.44 -4.43
CA THR A 16 -40.23 -4.03 -4.69
C THR A 16 -41.73 -3.74 -4.63
N GLU A 17 -42.58 -4.68 -5.08
CA GLU A 17 -44.04 -4.50 -5.15
C GLU A 17 -44.78 -4.85 -3.84
N THR A 18 -44.12 -5.53 -2.91
CA THR A 18 -44.75 -6.08 -1.69
C THR A 18 -44.36 -5.33 -0.42
N VAL A 19 -43.59 -4.24 -0.54
CA VAL A 19 -43.06 -3.47 0.58
C VAL A 19 -43.42 -2.00 0.48
N ASP A 20 -43.57 -1.33 1.61
CA ASP A 20 -43.97 0.09 1.69
C ASP A 20 -42.77 1.06 1.57
N TYR A 21 -41.62 0.56 1.13
CA TYR A 21 -40.46 1.42 0.87
C TYR A 21 -40.79 2.43 -0.23
N TYR A 22 -40.18 3.60 -0.15
CA TYR A 22 -40.26 4.60 -1.20
C TYR A 22 -39.43 4.15 -2.41
N VAL A 23 -40.09 3.85 -3.52
CA VAL A 23 -39.47 3.29 -4.74
C VAL A 23 -39.61 4.21 -5.95
N GLN A 24 -40.40 5.28 -5.85
CA GLN A 24 -40.65 6.23 -6.93
C GLN A 24 -39.47 7.19 -7.18
N GLY A 25 -38.55 7.33 -6.21
CA GLY A 25 -37.42 8.24 -6.28
C GLY A 25 -36.20 7.74 -5.50
N ALA A 26 -35.11 8.51 -5.55
CA ALA A 26 -33.82 8.09 -5.01
C ALA A 26 -33.81 8.04 -3.48
N THR A 27 -33.31 6.93 -2.95
CA THR A 27 -32.96 6.81 -1.53
C THR A 27 -31.57 7.39 -1.31
N ILE A 28 -31.44 8.28 -0.33
CA ILE A 28 -30.18 8.91 0.06
C ILE A 28 -29.46 8.06 1.10
N ALA A 29 -30.19 7.57 2.10
CA ALA A 29 -29.66 6.68 3.12
C ALA A 29 -30.75 5.73 3.62
N ALA A 30 -30.35 4.51 3.96
CA ALA A 30 -31.18 3.56 4.67
C ALA A 30 -30.37 2.94 5.82
N GLY A 31 -31.01 2.75 6.97
CA GLY A 31 -30.31 2.23 8.15
C GLY A 31 -31.25 1.79 9.25
N ASN A 32 -30.66 1.30 10.34
CA ASN A 32 -31.40 0.78 11.48
C ASN A 32 -31.53 1.85 12.59
N LEU A 33 -32.68 1.87 13.26
CA LEU A 33 -32.95 2.67 14.46
C LEU A 33 -33.55 1.81 15.58
N PHE A 34 -33.53 2.35 16.80
CA PHE A 34 -34.13 1.79 18.01
C PHE A 34 -33.61 0.38 18.32
N GLY A 35 -32.29 0.18 18.24
CA GLY A 35 -31.68 -1.13 18.47
C GLY A 35 -32.03 -2.18 17.41
N ARG A 36 -32.15 -1.76 16.13
CA ARG A 36 -32.55 -2.60 14.98
C ARG A 36 -34.02 -3.04 14.99
N ARG A 37 -34.89 -2.33 15.70
CA ARG A 37 -36.35 -2.59 15.71
C ARG A 37 -37.08 -1.92 14.56
N ARG A 38 -36.50 -0.88 13.95
CA ARG A 38 -37.05 -0.18 12.79
C ARG A 38 -35.98 0.08 11.75
N VAL A 39 -36.41 0.20 10.50
CA VAL A 39 -35.61 0.71 9.39
C VAL A 39 -36.03 2.14 9.12
N ILE A 40 -35.08 3.04 8.92
CA ILE A 40 -35.32 4.39 8.40
C ILE A 40 -34.83 4.45 6.96
N GLN A 41 -35.67 4.94 6.07
CA GLN A 41 -35.34 5.25 4.68
C GLN A 41 -35.49 6.75 4.47
N VAL A 42 -34.39 7.44 4.13
CA VAL A 42 -34.38 8.86 3.79
C VAL A 42 -34.30 9.00 2.27
N TYR A 43 -35.21 9.75 1.68
CA TYR A 43 -35.24 10.10 0.27
C TYR A 43 -35.24 11.62 0.10
N THR A 44 -35.20 12.10 -1.14
CA THR A 44 -34.94 13.51 -1.46
C THR A 44 -35.88 14.50 -0.79
N THR A 45 -37.16 14.16 -0.59
CA THR A 45 -38.18 15.08 -0.06
C THR A 45 -38.80 14.64 1.26
N GLY A 46 -38.32 13.55 1.87
CA GLY A 46 -38.93 12.97 3.06
C GLY A 46 -38.19 11.76 3.62
N ALA A 47 -38.78 11.13 4.64
CA ALA A 47 -38.27 9.91 5.23
C ALA A 47 -39.41 8.99 5.70
N ARG A 48 -39.18 7.67 5.65
CA ARG A 48 -40.10 6.63 6.12
C ARG A 48 -39.48 5.79 7.22
N VAL A 49 -40.22 5.56 8.31
CA VAL A 49 -39.88 4.60 9.36
C VAL A 49 -40.66 3.32 9.11
N LEU A 50 -39.98 2.19 9.01
CA LEU A 50 -40.56 0.90 8.66
C LEU A 50 -40.32 -0.16 9.75
N ASP A 51 -41.31 -1.04 9.93
CA ASP A 51 -41.20 -2.29 10.68
C ASP A 51 -41.10 -3.45 9.67
N GLY A 52 -39.87 -3.83 9.33
CA GLY A 52 -39.61 -4.77 8.24
C GLY A 52 -40.03 -4.18 6.88
N SER A 53 -41.14 -4.68 6.34
CA SER A 53 -41.73 -4.27 5.07
C SER A 53 -42.79 -3.17 5.20
N PHE A 54 -43.35 -2.96 6.40
CA PHE A 54 -44.52 -2.11 6.60
C PHE A 54 -44.13 -0.71 7.06
N MET A 55 -44.69 0.32 6.44
CA MET A 55 -44.45 1.70 6.85
C MET A 55 -45.25 2.03 8.11
N THR A 56 -44.55 2.55 9.12
CA THR A 56 -45.15 2.98 10.40
C THR A 56 -45.28 4.50 10.52
N GLN A 57 -44.42 5.26 9.83
CA GLN A 57 -44.44 6.71 9.84
C GLN A 57 -43.84 7.26 8.54
N GLU A 58 -44.41 8.36 8.03
CA GLU A 58 -43.86 9.15 6.93
C GLU A 58 -43.64 10.59 7.39
N LEU A 59 -42.48 11.16 7.03
CA LEU A 59 -42.07 12.52 7.33
C LEU A 59 -41.82 13.24 6.00
N ASN A 60 -42.35 14.44 5.85
CA ASN A 60 -42.13 15.29 4.68
C ASN A 60 -41.33 16.53 5.08
N PHE A 61 -40.34 16.90 4.27
CA PHE A 61 -39.47 18.05 4.55
C PHE A 61 -39.93 19.27 3.73
N THR A 62 -40.41 20.31 4.42
CA THR A 62 -40.88 21.56 3.81
C THR A 62 -39.96 22.72 4.19
N ALA A 63 -39.81 23.69 3.28
CA ALA A 63 -39.06 24.92 3.57
C ALA A 63 -39.82 25.77 4.60
N HIS A 64 -39.13 26.24 5.65
CA HIS A 64 -39.68 27.21 6.59
C HIS A 64 -39.63 28.60 5.96
N SER A 65 -40.74 29.07 5.38
CA SER A 65 -40.92 30.50 5.13
C SER A 65 -41.40 31.17 6.42
N SER A 66 -40.58 32.07 6.96
CA SER A 66 -41.02 33.00 7.99
C SER A 66 -42.02 33.99 7.37
N GLU A 67 -43.26 33.89 7.86
CA GLU A 67 -44.37 34.84 7.81
C GLU A 67 -45.03 35.20 6.45
N SER A 68 -46.29 34.74 6.36
CA SER A 68 -47.46 35.33 5.69
C SER A 68 -47.71 35.05 4.19
N SER A 69 -48.93 34.54 3.96
CA SER A 69 -49.71 34.44 2.71
C SER A 69 -49.30 33.43 1.62
N SER A 70 -50.07 32.32 1.60
CA SER A 70 -50.54 31.55 0.44
C SER A 70 -49.75 31.61 -0.89
N SER A 71 -48.92 30.59 -1.13
CA SER A 71 -48.98 29.65 -2.29
C SER A 71 -47.63 28.94 -2.47
N SER A 72 -47.67 27.61 -2.55
CA SER A 72 -46.54 26.68 -2.82
C SER A 72 -45.30 26.81 -1.94
N SER A 73 -45.28 26.13 -0.80
CA SER A 73 -44.04 25.77 -0.12
C SER A 73 -43.24 24.83 -1.02
N GLU A 74 -42.12 25.29 -1.60
CA GLU A 74 -41.24 24.40 -2.36
C GLU A 74 -40.65 23.33 -1.43
N PRO A 75 -40.58 22.05 -1.86
CA PRO A 75 -40.01 20.98 -1.07
C PRO A 75 -38.50 21.21 -0.89
N LEU A 76 -38.02 21.14 0.36
CA LEU A 76 -36.60 21.30 0.65
C LEU A 76 -35.90 19.95 0.46
N GLY A 77 -35.00 19.87 -0.52
CA GLY A 77 -34.29 18.64 -0.84
C GLY A 77 -33.24 18.28 0.22
N VAL A 78 -33.14 17.00 0.57
CA VAL A 78 -32.03 16.44 1.36
C VAL A 78 -30.84 16.16 0.43
N ALA A 79 -29.64 16.60 0.84
CA ALA A 79 -28.39 16.36 0.14
C ALA A 79 -27.66 15.12 0.68
N SER A 80 -27.61 14.96 2.01
CA SER A 80 -27.01 13.79 2.66
C SER A 80 -27.64 13.53 4.03
N ALA A 81 -27.48 12.30 4.54
CA ALA A 81 -28.00 11.90 5.83
C ALA A 81 -26.98 11.04 6.60
N SER A 82 -26.87 11.26 7.91
CA SER A 82 -26.03 10.49 8.83
C SER A 82 -26.89 9.91 9.94
N ILE A 83 -26.81 8.59 10.16
CA ILE A 83 -27.68 7.85 11.09
C ILE A 83 -26.86 7.42 12.30
N ALA A 84 -27.24 7.88 13.49
CA ALA A 84 -26.69 7.42 14.77
C ALA A 84 -27.82 7.26 15.79
N ASP A 85 -28.33 6.04 15.90
CA ASP A 85 -29.44 5.65 16.78
C ASP A 85 -29.39 6.31 18.17
N PRO A 86 -30.41 7.09 18.59
CA PRO A 86 -31.75 7.27 17.95
C PRO A 86 -31.91 8.49 17.03
N TYR A 87 -30.81 9.11 16.59
CA TYR A 87 -30.84 10.35 15.82
C TYR A 87 -30.52 10.14 14.33
N VAL A 88 -31.11 10.97 13.48
CA VAL A 88 -30.75 11.07 12.06
C VAL A 88 -30.48 12.53 11.72
N LEU A 89 -29.25 12.85 11.35
CA LEU A 89 -28.86 14.18 10.91
C LEU A 89 -29.05 14.28 9.40
N LEU A 90 -29.76 15.33 8.97
CA LEU A 90 -30.01 15.64 7.57
C LEU A 90 -29.27 16.92 7.21
N LYS A 91 -28.52 16.89 6.11
CA LYS A 91 -28.00 18.08 5.44
C LYS A 91 -28.89 18.39 4.26
N MET A 92 -29.44 19.59 4.21
CA MET A 92 -30.32 20.04 3.15
C MET A 92 -29.50 20.63 1.98
N VAL A 93 -30.11 20.71 0.79
CA VAL A 93 -29.46 21.23 -0.43
C VAL A 93 -29.13 22.73 -0.32
N ASP A 94 -29.89 23.48 0.49
CA ASP A 94 -29.66 24.90 0.77
C ASP A 94 -28.46 25.18 1.71
N GLY A 95 -27.87 24.12 2.28
CA GLY A 95 -26.75 24.20 3.22
C GLY A 95 -27.14 24.25 4.69
N THR A 96 -28.43 24.10 5.03
CA THR A 96 -28.93 23.97 6.40
C THR A 96 -28.90 22.52 6.89
N ILE A 97 -29.11 22.31 8.20
CA ILE A 97 -29.25 20.97 8.78
C ILE A 97 -30.55 20.82 9.59
N GLN A 98 -31.06 19.60 9.61
CA GLN A 98 -32.21 19.19 10.44
C GLN A 98 -31.85 17.91 11.20
N LEU A 99 -32.36 17.76 12.43
CA LEU A 99 -32.18 16.56 13.23
C LEU A 99 -33.51 15.84 13.40
N LEU A 100 -33.59 14.58 13.00
CA LEU A 100 -34.68 13.70 13.39
C LEU A 100 -34.34 13.06 14.73
N VAL A 101 -35.23 13.24 15.71
CA VAL A 101 -35.08 12.74 17.08
C VAL A 101 -36.02 11.57 17.29
N GLY A 102 -35.45 10.40 17.56
CA GLY A 102 -36.21 9.19 17.84
C GLY A 102 -36.59 9.04 19.30
N ASP A 103 -37.85 8.68 19.53
CA ASP A 103 -38.35 8.23 20.83
C ASP A 103 -38.33 6.70 20.89
N HIS A 104 -37.50 6.15 21.79
CA HIS A 104 -37.37 4.70 21.96
C HIS A 104 -38.67 4.02 22.44
N SER A 105 -39.55 4.74 23.13
CA SER A 105 -40.79 4.17 23.68
C SER A 105 -41.84 3.96 22.58
N THR A 106 -42.00 4.94 21.69
CA THR A 106 -42.96 4.91 20.58
C THR A 106 -42.37 4.38 19.28
N CYS A 107 -41.05 4.29 19.17
CA CYS A 107 -40.32 4.00 17.92
C CYS A 107 -40.68 4.96 16.78
N ALA A 108 -41.02 6.21 17.12
CA ALA A 108 -41.36 7.28 16.18
C ALA A 108 -40.25 8.35 16.14
N LEU A 109 -40.19 9.09 15.04
CA LEU A 109 -39.27 10.21 14.81
C LEU A 109 -40.02 11.55 14.86
N SER A 110 -39.36 12.57 15.40
CA SER A 110 -39.81 13.97 15.34
C SER A 110 -38.74 14.84 14.69
N ILE A 111 -39.16 15.87 13.95
CA ILE A 111 -38.23 16.81 13.30
C ILE A 111 -37.87 17.90 14.31
N SER A 112 -36.59 18.11 14.54
CA SER A 112 -36.03 19.17 15.37
C SER A 112 -35.05 19.99 14.56
N VAL A 113 -35.28 21.31 14.47
CA VAL A 113 -34.36 22.26 13.86
C VAL A 113 -33.63 23.00 14.99
N PRO A 114 -32.34 22.78 15.20
CA PRO A 114 -31.63 23.44 16.29
C PRO A 114 -31.51 24.94 16.01
N SER A 115 -31.90 25.78 16.97
CA SER A 115 -31.97 27.24 16.83
C SER A 115 -30.63 27.90 16.48
N ILE A 116 -29.51 27.25 16.78
CA ILE A 116 -28.19 27.74 16.41
C ILE A 116 -27.98 27.76 14.89
N PHE A 117 -28.68 26.90 14.12
CA PHE A 117 -28.53 26.82 12.66
C PHE A 117 -29.59 27.61 11.90
N THR A 118 -30.58 28.21 12.57
CA THR A 118 -31.62 29.03 11.91
C THR A 118 -31.18 30.46 11.61
N SER A 119 -30.04 30.90 12.15
CA SER A 119 -29.52 32.28 12.05
C SER A 119 -28.10 32.39 11.48
N LEU A 120 -27.51 31.29 11.00
CA LEU A 120 -26.14 31.31 10.48
C LEU A 120 -26.04 32.01 9.14
N SER A 121 -25.08 32.93 9.03
CA SER A 121 -24.65 33.51 7.75
C SER A 121 -23.83 32.53 6.90
N GLU A 122 -23.34 31.45 7.51
CA GLU A 122 -22.37 30.54 6.93
C GLU A 122 -22.97 29.17 6.60
N LYS A 123 -22.68 28.67 5.39
CA LYS A 123 -23.23 27.41 4.88
C LYS A 123 -22.41 26.20 5.34
N ILE A 124 -23.09 25.07 5.53
CA ILE A 124 -22.47 23.81 5.92
C ILE A 124 -22.00 23.06 4.67
N SER A 125 -20.71 22.70 4.63
CA SER A 125 -20.14 21.94 3.52
C SER A 125 -20.33 20.43 3.70
N ALA A 126 -20.08 19.91 4.91
CA ALA A 126 -20.20 18.51 5.27
C ALA A 126 -20.53 18.34 6.77
N CYS A 127 -21.26 17.28 7.12
CA CYS A 127 -21.58 16.98 8.51
C CYS A 127 -21.81 15.48 8.74
N THR A 128 -21.59 15.01 9.97
CA THR A 128 -21.79 13.60 10.34
C THR A 128 -22.09 13.45 11.83
N LEU A 129 -22.77 12.37 12.21
CA LEU A 129 -22.96 11.98 13.60
C LEU A 129 -21.89 10.96 14.02
N TYR A 130 -21.40 11.11 15.24
CA TYR A 130 -20.48 10.20 15.89
C TYR A 130 -21.08 9.72 17.21
N ARG A 131 -21.10 8.40 17.42
CA ARG A 131 -21.46 7.79 18.70
C ARG A 131 -20.21 7.23 19.35
N ASP A 132 -19.86 7.74 20.52
CA ASP A 132 -18.72 7.28 21.30
C ASP A 132 -19.07 6.00 22.05
N ARG A 133 -18.95 4.88 21.34
CA ARG A 133 -19.31 3.55 21.85
C ARG A 133 -18.26 3.03 22.84
N GLY A 134 -18.73 2.37 23.89
CA GLY A 134 -17.89 1.62 24.83
C GLY A 134 -18.40 1.73 26.28
N PRO A 135 -17.92 0.87 27.19
CA PRO A 135 -18.24 0.97 28.62
C PRO A 135 -17.71 2.28 29.23
N GLU A 136 -16.61 2.81 28.68
CA GLU A 136 -16.08 4.14 28.95
C GLU A 136 -15.95 4.91 27.63
N PRO A 137 -16.84 5.88 27.36
CA PRO A 137 -16.74 6.76 26.20
C PRO A 137 -15.38 7.48 26.20
N TRP A 138 -14.67 7.40 25.08
CA TRP A 138 -13.29 7.88 24.97
C TRP A 138 -13.18 9.40 25.10
N LEU A 139 -14.07 10.16 24.47
CA LEU A 139 -14.07 11.62 24.50
C LEU A 139 -14.31 12.16 25.92
N ARG A 140 -15.04 11.44 26.77
CA ARG A 140 -15.21 11.84 28.18
C ARG A 140 -13.88 11.93 28.93
N LYS A 141 -12.89 11.10 28.58
CA LYS A 141 -11.54 11.13 29.19
C LYS A 141 -10.79 12.42 28.89
N THR A 142 -11.19 13.16 27.86
CA THR A 142 -10.55 14.42 27.45
C THR A 142 -11.18 15.66 28.10
N ARG A 143 -12.13 15.46 29.03
CA ARG A 143 -12.74 16.56 29.78
C ARG A 143 -11.87 17.01 30.94
N SER A 144 -12.00 18.29 31.30
CA SER A 144 -11.24 18.90 32.42
C SER A 144 -11.63 18.32 33.79
N ASP A 145 -12.82 17.75 33.93
CA ASP A 145 -13.35 17.14 35.17
C ASP A 145 -13.04 15.63 35.30
N ALA A 146 -12.41 15.01 34.30
CA ALA A 146 -12.16 13.56 34.27
C ALA A 146 -11.26 13.05 35.42
N TRP A 147 -10.45 13.93 36.02
CA TRP A 147 -9.62 13.61 37.19
C TRP A 147 -10.42 13.44 38.50
N LEU A 148 -11.63 14.02 38.60
CA LEU A 148 -12.47 13.90 39.80
C LEU A 148 -13.23 12.57 39.85
N SER A 149 -13.31 11.84 38.73
CA SER A 149 -14.11 10.62 38.61
C SER A 149 -13.32 9.33 38.90
N SER A 150 -11.98 9.40 38.99
CA SER A 150 -11.10 8.24 39.16
C SER A 150 -10.69 7.95 40.61
N GLY A 151 -11.19 8.72 41.59
CA GLY A 151 -10.97 8.49 43.02
C GLY A 151 -12.14 7.76 43.68
N ILE A 152 -11.88 6.52 44.14
CA ILE A 152 -12.60 5.72 45.15
C ILE A 152 -14.12 5.98 45.24
N ALA A 153 -14.92 5.14 44.57
CA ALA A 153 -16.35 5.08 44.81
C ALA A 153 -16.63 4.48 46.20
N GLU A 154 -17.08 5.29 47.17
CA GLU A 154 -17.91 4.80 48.25
C GLU A 154 -19.38 4.71 47.78
N PRO A 155 -20.13 3.65 48.13
CA PRO A 155 -21.52 3.53 47.75
C PRO A 155 -22.36 4.38 48.71
N VAL A 156 -22.92 5.49 48.24
CA VAL A 156 -23.99 6.18 48.94
C VAL A 156 -25.31 5.86 48.25
N ASP A 157 -26.14 5.13 48.98
CA ASP A 157 -27.51 4.75 48.66
C ASP A 157 -28.44 5.95 48.92
N GLY A 158 -29.39 6.23 48.02
CA GLY A 158 -30.46 7.21 48.31
C GLY A 158 -31.02 8.04 47.14
N GLY A 159 -31.95 7.45 46.39
CA GLY A 159 -33.21 8.05 45.93
C GLY A 159 -33.26 9.44 45.28
N GLY A 160 -33.48 9.45 43.96
CA GLY A 160 -34.50 10.28 43.30
C GLY A 160 -34.13 11.70 42.84
N SER A 161 -33.70 11.83 41.58
CA SER A 161 -34.23 12.80 40.59
C SER A 161 -33.36 12.78 39.33
N SER A 162 -34.00 12.49 38.18
CA SER A 162 -33.55 12.72 36.80
C SER A 162 -32.04 12.88 36.56
N SER A 163 -31.34 11.78 36.29
CA SER A 163 -30.13 11.83 35.48
C SER A 163 -30.51 12.32 34.07
N GLN A 164 -30.49 13.64 33.85
CA GLN A 164 -30.56 14.20 32.50
C GLN A 164 -29.54 13.48 31.63
N GLU A 165 -30.07 12.78 30.63
CA GLU A 165 -29.38 11.84 29.75
C GLU A 165 -28.15 12.50 29.11
N GLN A 166 -26.97 12.18 29.62
CA GLN A 166 -25.72 12.63 29.03
C GLN A 166 -25.42 11.76 27.81
N SER A 167 -25.84 12.23 26.65
CA SER A 167 -25.72 11.52 25.38
C SER A 167 -24.27 11.48 24.89
N ASP A 168 -23.79 10.27 24.54
CA ASP A 168 -22.48 10.04 23.93
C ASP A 168 -22.47 10.23 22.41
N ILE A 169 -23.40 11.06 21.92
CA ILE A 169 -23.58 11.34 20.50
C ILE A 169 -23.16 12.78 20.24
N TYR A 170 -22.30 12.93 19.24
CA TYR A 170 -21.72 14.19 18.82
C TYR A 170 -22.07 14.44 17.35
N CYS A 171 -22.35 15.69 17.01
CA CYS A 171 -22.51 16.16 15.65
C CYS A 171 -21.25 16.90 15.24
N ILE A 172 -20.60 16.47 14.16
CA ILE A 172 -19.41 17.11 13.60
C ILE A 172 -19.86 17.86 12.35
N ILE A 173 -19.53 19.15 12.28
CA ILE A 173 -19.92 20.05 11.19
C ILE A 173 -18.66 20.73 10.66
N CYS A 174 -18.49 20.71 9.34
CA CYS A 174 -17.54 21.58 8.65
C CYS A 174 -18.33 22.59 7.80
N TYR A 175 -17.95 23.86 7.93
CA TYR A 175 -18.54 24.95 7.16
C TYR A 175 -17.76 25.21 5.87
N GLU A 176 -18.36 25.96 4.94
CA GLU A 176 -17.71 26.35 3.68
C GLU A 176 -16.45 27.21 3.89
N SER A 177 -16.28 27.90 5.03
CA SER A 177 -15.01 28.59 5.36
C SER A 177 -13.84 27.65 5.67
N GLY A 178 -14.12 26.37 5.96
CA GLY A 178 -13.15 25.43 6.50
C GLY A 178 -13.16 25.29 8.01
N LYS A 179 -13.98 26.07 8.73
CA LYS A 179 -14.16 25.90 10.17
C LYS A 179 -14.82 24.56 10.47
N LEU A 180 -14.31 23.84 11.47
CA LEU A 180 -14.87 22.57 11.95
C LEU A 180 -15.27 22.70 13.42
N GLU A 181 -16.49 22.25 13.73
CA GLU A 181 -17.05 22.29 15.09
C GLU A 181 -17.66 20.94 15.47
N ILE A 182 -17.49 20.57 16.75
CA ILE A 182 -18.11 19.37 17.35
C ILE A 182 -19.14 19.84 18.39
N PHE A 183 -20.35 19.30 18.27
CA PHE A 183 -21.49 19.62 19.13
C PHE A 183 -22.00 18.38 19.88
N GLU A 184 -22.40 18.54 21.14
CA GLU A 184 -23.11 17.50 21.90
C GLU A 184 -24.59 17.42 21.44
N VAL A 185 -25.11 16.23 21.16
CA VAL A 185 -26.50 16.01 20.70
C VAL A 185 -27.33 15.42 21.85
N PRO A 186 -28.54 15.92 22.16
CA PRO A 186 -29.38 16.80 21.33
C PRO A 186 -29.26 18.30 21.66
N SER A 187 -28.44 18.71 22.64
CA SER A 187 -28.37 20.10 23.09
C SER A 187 -27.75 21.08 22.08
N PHE A 188 -26.99 20.56 21.10
CA PHE A 188 -26.16 21.32 20.17
C PHE A 188 -25.25 22.33 20.86
N ARG A 189 -24.72 21.96 22.04
CA ARG A 189 -23.65 22.73 22.69
C ARG A 189 -22.31 22.44 21.99
N CYS A 190 -21.66 23.47 21.47
CA CYS A 190 -20.32 23.34 20.87
C CYS A 190 -19.26 23.01 21.94
N VAL A 191 -18.56 21.89 21.77
CA VAL A 191 -17.57 21.34 22.72
C VAL A 191 -16.13 21.35 22.21
N PHE A 192 -15.90 21.57 20.92
CA PHE A 192 -14.58 21.66 20.28
C PHE A 192 -14.70 22.45 18.96
N SER A 193 -13.71 23.29 18.63
CA SER A 193 -13.71 24.09 17.39
C SER A 193 -12.31 24.24 16.80
N VAL A 194 -12.21 24.25 15.47
CA VAL A 194 -10.98 24.48 14.71
C VAL A 194 -11.29 25.44 13.57
N GLU A 195 -10.50 26.50 13.42
CA GLU A 195 -10.75 27.56 12.42
C GLU A 195 -10.47 27.12 10.98
N SER A 196 -9.43 26.31 10.74
CA SER A 196 -9.05 25.87 9.38
C SER A 196 -8.77 24.38 9.32
N PHE A 197 -9.82 23.57 9.24
CA PHE A 197 -9.68 22.12 9.03
C PHE A 197 -9.24 21.80 7.60
N LEU A 198 -9.63 22.63 6.62
CA LEU A 198 -9.24 22.49 5.21
C LEU A 198 -7.73 22.61 4.98
N SER A 199 -7.01 23.29 5.89
CA SER A 199 -5.57 23.43 5.81
C SER A 199 -4.85 22.10 5.97
N GLY A 200 -5.46 21.11 6.64
CA GLY A 200 -4.80 19.83 6.84
C GLY A 200 -3.63 19.93 7.83
N GLU A 201 -3.68 20.85 8.78
CA GLU A 201 -2.64 21.06 9.79
C GLU A 201 -2.22 19.75 10.47
N ALA A 202 -0.94 19.61 10.80
CA ALA A 202 -0.43 18.36 11.38
C ALA A 202 -1.05 18.07 12.76
N LEU A 203 -1.58 19.09 13.44
CA LEU A 203 -2.25 18.98 14.74
C LEU A 203 -3.49 19.86 14.76
N LEU A 204 -4.63 19.30 15.18
CA LEU A 204 -5.83 20.09 15.49
C LEU A 204 -5.95 20.29 17.00
N VAL A 205 -6.04 21.55 17.38
CA VAL A 205 -6.16 22.06 18.74
C VAL A 205 -7.45 22.88 18.82
N ASP A 206 -8.10 22.86 19.98
CA ASP A 206 -9.31 23.64 20.18
C ASP A 206 -9.03 25.15 20.16
N ALA A 207 -9.62 25.85 19.20
CA ALA A 207 -9.44 27.29 18.98
C ALA A 207 -10.04 28.13 20.12
N LYS A 208 -10.99 27.59 20.90
CA LYS A 208 -11.59 28.30 22.04
C LYS A 208 -10.61 28.58 23.19
N GLY A 209 -9.40 28.04 23.14
CA GLY A 209 -8.33 28.28 24.13
C GLY A 209 -7.26 29.30 23.74
N ARG A 210 -7.26 29.84 22.51
CA ARG A 210 -6.25 30.83 22.05
C ARG A 210 -6.85 31.88 21.12
N GLN A 211 -6.87 33.14 21.54
CA GLN A 211 -6.90 34.28 20.63
C GLN A 211 -5.46 34.64 20.26
N ASP A 212 -4.99 34.24 19.09
CA ASP A 212 -3.78 34.79 18.49
C ASP A 212 -4.15 35.51 17.19
N ASP A 213 -4.33 36.83 17.28
CA ASP A 213 -4.70 37.76 16.20
C ASP A 213 -3.53 38.07 15.24
N THR A 214 -2.75 37.06 14.85
CA THR A 214 -1.66 37.25 13.89
C THR A 214 -1.49 36.06 12.94
N LYS A 215 -2.41 35.90 11.99
CA LYS A 215 -2.10 35.24 10.71
C LYS A 215 -2.39 36.18 9.54
N VAL A 216 -1.31 36.54 8.84
CA VAL A 216 -1.31 37.40 7.66
C VAL A 216 -2.09 36.73 6.54
N SER A 217 -3.13 37.39 6.05
CA SER A 217 -3.91 36.97 4.88
C SER A 217 -3.03 37.05 3.62
N LEU A 218 -2.65 35.90 3.08
CA LEU A 218 -2.09 35.77 1.73
C LEU A 218 -3.19 35.34 0.75
N LYS A 219 -3.00 35.71 -0.53
CA LYS A 219 -4.01 35.83 -1.58
C LYS A 219 -4.97 34.62 -1.72
N LYS A 220 -6.26 34.93 -1.51
CA LYS A 220 -7.45 34.06 -1.47
C LYS A 220 -7.79 33.26 -2.73
N GLU A 221 -7.31 33.64 -3.91
CA GLU A 221 -7.91 33.16 -5.17
C GLU A 221 -7.72 31.65 -5.49
N ALA A 222 -6.69 30.99 -4.95
CA ALA A 222 -6.43 29.56 -5.20
C ALA A 222 -6.96 28.62 -4.10
N ALA A 223 -7.18 29.13 -2.88
CA ALA A 223 -7.73 28.37 -1.76
C ALA A 223 -9.27 28.35 -1.76
N ASP A 224 -9.90 29.38 -2.34
CA ASP A 224 -11.36 29.54 -2.36
C ASP A 224 -12.11 28.42 -3.13
N SER A 225 -11.42 27.60 -3.93
CA SER A 225 -12.03 26.46 -4.62
C SER A 225 -12.01 25.14 -3.85
N ILE A 226 -11.22 25.03 -2.77
CA ILE A 226 -11.05 23.77 -2.03
C ILE A 226 -12.02 23.73 -0.85
N ARG A 227 -12.77 22.63 -0.73
CA ARG A 227 -13.74 22.44 0.35
C ARG A 227 -13.86 20.99 0.77
N VAL A 228 -14.29 20.77 2.01
CA VAL A 228 -14.62 19.44 2.53
C VAL A 228 -15.96 19.00 1.96
N VAL A 229 -15.96 17.88 1.24
CA VAL A 229 -17.16 17.28 0.62
C VAL A 229 -17.76 16.16 1.46
N GLU A 230 -16.95 15.50 2.29
CA GLU A 230 -17.41 14.40 3.13
C GLU A 230 -16.65 14.39 4.46
N LEU A 231 -17.38 14.08 5.54
CA LEU A 231 -16.83 13.91 6.89
C LEU A 231 -17.29 12.57 7.47
N ALA A 232 -16.38 11.89 8.15
CA ALA A 232 -16.71 10.73 8.96
C ALA A 232 -15.91 10.79 10.26
N MET A 233 -16.51 10.36 11.36
CA MET A 233 -15.79 10.13 12.60
C MET A 233 -16.20 8.77 13.16
N HIS A 234 -15.20 7.96 13.53
CA HIS A 234 -15.45 6.61 13.98
C HIS A 234 -14.43 6.11 14.98
N ARG A 235 -14.86 5.23 15.88
CA ARG A 235 -14.00 4.49 16.80
C ARG A 235 -14.33 3.01 16.66
N TRP A 236 -13.35 2.25 16.21
CA TRP A 236 -13.42 0.79 16.11
C TRP A 236 -13.31 0.11 17.47
N SER A 237 -13.60 -1.18 17.51
CA SER A 237 -13.58 -1.96 18.74
C SER A 237 -12.14 -2.22 19.22
N GLY A 238 -11.96 -2.54 20.51
CA GLY A 238 -10.68 -2.92 21.08
C GLY A 238 -10.19 -2.05 22.24
N GLN A 239 -9.34 -2.64 23.08
CA GLN A 239 -8.87 -2.05 24.34
C GLN A 239 -8.13 -0.72 24.16
N PHE A 240 -7.31 -0.62 23.11
CA PHE A 240 -6.50 0.56 22.81
C PHE A 240 -7.06 1.38 21.64
N SER A 241 -8.36 1.21 21.35
CA SER A 241 -8.99 1.95 20.26
C SER A 241 -9.16 3.43 20.60
N ARG A 242 -9.07 4.25 19.56
CA ARG A 242 -9.21 5.71 19.65
C ARG A 242 -10.11 6.19 18.50
N PRO A 243 -10.82 7.32 18.69
CA PRO A 243 -11.56 7.93 17.60
C PRO A 243 -10.65 8.40 16.47
N PHE A 244 -11.13 8.28 15.25
CA PHE A 244 -10.54 8.85 14.05
C PHE A 244 -11.52 9.81 13.40
N LEU A 245 -10.99 10.93 12.89
CA LEU A 245 -11.72 11.94 12.13
C LEU A 245 -11.18 11.92 10.70
N PHE A 246 -12.09 11.79 9.74
CA PHE A 246 -11.82 11.73 8.32
C PHE A 246 -12.49 12.90 7.61
N GLY A 247 -11.77 13.54 6.69
CA GLY A 247 -12.29 14.55 5.79
C GLY A 247 -11.85 14.27 4.37
N LEU A 248 -12.78 14.29 3.43
CA LEU A 248 -12.47 14.21 2.00
C LEU A 248 -12.65 15.59 1.39
N LEU A 249 -11.63 16.10 0.70
CA LEU A 249 -11.71 17.35 -0.02
C LEU A 249 -12.19 17.13 -1.46
N ASN A 250 -12.71 18.17 -2.09
CA ASN A 250 -13.21 18.10 -3.46
C ASN A 250 -12.11 17.84 -4.52
N ASP A 251 -10.84 17.99 -4.20
CA ASP A 251 -9.73 17.66 -5.11
C ASP A 251 -9.20 16.21 -4.92
N GLY A 252 -9.87 15.41 -4.09
CA GLY A 252 -9.48 14.04 -3.76
C GLY A 252 -8.55 13.92 -2.55
N THR A 253 -8.11 15.00 -1.93
CA THR A 253 -7.25 14.93 -0.73
C THR A 253 -7.99 14.27 0.43
N PHE A 254 -7.40 13.21 0.98
CA PHE A 254 -7.94 12.51 2.15
C PHE A 254 -7.22 12.96 3.42
N LEU A 255 -7.94 13.66 4.29
CA LEU A 255 -7.47 14.08 5.60
C LEU A 255 -7.85 13.03 6.64
N CYS A 256 -6.85 12.47 7.32
CA CYS A 256 -7.05 11.47 8.35
C CYS A 256 -6.38 11.89 9.65
N TYR A 257 -7.14 11.88 10.74
CA TYR A 257 -6.66 12.21 12.06
C TYR A 257 -7.04 11.14 13.08
N HIS A 258 -6.15 10.88 14.04
CA HIS A 258 -6.53 10.16 15.24
C HIS A 258 -6.60 11.11 16.43
N ALA A 259 -7.59 10.88 17.30
CA ALA A 259 -7.68 11.57 18.57
C ALA A 259 -6.61 11.07 19.55
N TYR A 260 -6.11 11.95 20.40
CA TYR A 260 -5.31 11.61 21.58
C TYR A 260 -5.64 12.56 22.74
N CYS A 261 -5.46 12.07 23.97
CA CYS A 261 -5.64 12.89 25.17
C CYS A 261 -4.33 13.61 25.44
N TYR A 262 -4.39 14.94 25.52
CA TYR A 262 -3.26 15.79 25.87
C TYR A 262 -3.36 16.22 27.32
N GLU A 263 -2.47 15.70 28.16
CA GLU A 263 -2.28 16.14 29.54
C GLU A 263 -1.12 17.14 29.56
N GLY A 264 -1.41 18.40 29.23
CA GLY A 264 -0.43 19.48 29.38
C GLY A 264 -0.36 19.95 30.83
N LEU A 265 0.86 20.12 31.36
CA LEU A 265 1.11 21.10 32.42
C LEU A 265 0.98 22.51 31.80
N GLU A 266 -0.21 22.90 31.36
CA GLU A 266 -0.45 24.33 31.19
C GLU A 266 -0.42 24.91 32.60
N SER A 267 0.65 25.67 32.85
CA SER A 267 0.98 26.30 34.13
C SER A 267 -0.26 26.84 34.83
N ASN A 268 -0.31 26.66 36.14
CA ASN A 268 -1.10 27.43 37.10
C ASN A 268 -0.88 28.95 36.93
N VAL A 269 -1.35 29.54 35.84
CA VAL A 269 -1.76 30.94 35.85
C VAL A 269 -3.07 30.91 36.61
N LYS A 270 -2.97 31.18 37.91
CA LYS A 270 -4.12 31.44 38.75
C LYS A 270 -4.98 32.48 38.01
N ASP A 271 -6.12 32.07 37.49
CA ASP A 271 -7.27 32.96 37.31
C ASP A 271 -7.72 33.39 38.70
N ASN A 272 -6.96 34.31 39.28
CA ASN A 272 -7.29 34.99 40.51
C ASN A 272 -8.27 36.12 40.16
N SER A 273 -9.51 35.75 39.86
CA SER A 273 -10.65 36.68 39.86
C SER A 273 -11.84 36.03 40.55
N PHE A 274 -11.65 35.61 41.80
CA PHE A 274 -12.76 35.49 42.74
C PHE A 274 -13.05 36.87 43.32
N SER A 275 -13.97 37.60 42.69
CA SER A 275 -14.76 38.63 43.37
C SER A 275 -16.01 37.96 43.94
N PRO A 276 -16.25 37.98 45.27
CA PRO A 276 -17.50 37.52 45.84
C PRO A 276 -18.56 38.62 45.70
N ALA A 277 -19.77 38.23 45.33
CA ALA A 277 -20.98 39.03 45.17
C ALA A 277 -21.21 39.64 43.76
N GLY A 278 -22.12 39.00 43.02
CA GLY A 278 -22.73 39.50 41.78
C GLY A 278 -23.49 38.37 41.10
N SER A 279 -24.78 38.56 40.83
CA SER A 279 -25.72 37.58 40.28
C SER A 279 -25.21 36.92 38.99
N VAL A 280 -25.20 35.58 38.97
CA VAL A 280 -24.85 34.79 37.78
C VAL A 280 -26.04 34.81 36.82
N ASP A 281 -25.92 35.56 35.72
CA ASP A 281 -26.72 35.32 34.52
C ASP A 281 -26.27 33.98 33.90
N LEU A 282 -27.18 33.00 33.92
CA LEU A 282 -26.93 31.61 33.56
C LEU A 282 -26.90 31.35 32.02
N ALA A 283 -26.36 32.28 31.22
CA ALA A 283 -26.49 32.23 29.76
C ALA A 283 -25.19 32.36 28.94
N SER A 284 -24.00 32.49 29.55
CA SER A 284 -22.77 32.75 28.75
C SER A 284 -21.50 31.98 29.14
N ALA A 285 -21.57 30.88 29.86
CA ALA A 285 -20.38 30.09 30.20
C ALA A 285 -19.95 29.14 29.05
N SER A 286 -19.30 29.72 28.04
CA SER A 286 -18.74 29.07 26.84
C SER A 286 -17.39 28.38 27.10
N ASP A 287 -17.26 27.63 28.19
CA ASP A 287 -16.07 26.82 28.44
C ASP A 287 -16.08 25.58 27.55
N SER A 288 -15.00 25.40 26.77
CA SER A 288 -14.75 24.15 26.03
C SER A 288 -14.71 22.98 27.02
N ARG A 289 -15.53 21.97 26.76
CA ARG A 289 -15.62 20.78 27.64
C ARG A 289 -14.57 19.74 27.32
N LEU A 290 -14.00 19.73 26.12
CA LEU A 290 -13.02 18.74 25.66
C LEU A 290 -11.62 19.37 25.57
N LYS A 291 -11.20 20.13 26.60
CA LYS A 291 -9.94 20.91 26.57
C LYS A 291 -8.70 20.04 26.30
N ASN A 292 -8.70 18.77 26.71
CA ASN A 292 -7.58 17.84 26.52
C ASN A 292 -7.67 17.07 25.19
N LEU A 293 -8.72 17.28 24.39
CA LEU A 293 -8.86 16.61 23.09
C LEU A 293 -7.92 17.25 22.07
N ARG A 294 -7.13 16.41 21.41
CA ARG A 294 -6.30 16.81 20.29
C ARG A 294 -6.41 15.78 19.19
N PHE A 295 -6.17 16.21 17.95
CA PHE A 295 -6.13 15.33 16.78
C PHE A 295 -4.79 15.45 16.09
N ARG A 296 -4.15 14.31 15.80
CA ARG A 296 -2.88 14.25 15.07
C ARG A 296 -3.13 13.69 13.67
N ARG A 297 -2.64 14.40 12.65
CA ARG A 297 -2.75 13.94 11.25
C ARG A 297 -1.90 12.69 11.04
N ILE A 298 -2.45 11.71 10.32
CA ILE A 298 -1.76 10.47 9.95
C ILE A 298 -1.70 10.41 8.42
N SER A 299 -0.53 10.03 7.91
CA SER A 299 -0.38 9.66 6.50
C SER A 299 -1.11 8.36 6.21
N VAL A 300 -2.04 8.39 5.27
CA VAL A 300 -2.72 7.21 4.75
C VAL A 300 -2.49 7.22 3.24
N ASP A 301 -1.82 6.19 2.73
CA ASP A 301 -1.37 6.11 1.34
C ASP A 301 -2.55 5.86 0.39
N ILE A 302 -3.27 6.94 0.07
CA ILE A 302 -4.47 6.93 -0.75
C ILE A 302 -4.25 7.90 -1.91
N THR A 303 -4.24 7.38 -3.12
CA THR A 303 -4.17 8.19 -4.34
C THR A 303 -5.56 8.28 -4.98
N LEU A 304 -6.26 9.39 -4.77
CA LEU A 304 -7.53 9.70 -5.44
C LEU A 304 -7.28 10.74 -6.54
N ARG A 305 -7.95 10.60 -7.69
CA ARG A 305 -7.76 11.48 -8.85
C ARG A 305 -9.10 12.04 -9.33
N GLU A 306 -9.74 12.88 -8.53
CA GLU A 306 -11.09 13.36 -8.86
C GLU A 306 -11.38 14.77 -8.34
N ASP A 307 -11.99 15.59 -9.21
CA ASP A 307 -12.81 16.73 -8.78
C ASP A 307 -14.16 16.19 -8.29
N ILE A 308 -14.26 15.98 -6.99
CA ILE A 308 -15.44 15.43 -6.32
C ILE A 308 -16.47 16.55 -6.14
N SER A 309 -17.64 16.37 -6.73
CA SER A 309 -18.75 17.31 -6.56
C SER A 309 -19.32 17.25 -5.13
N SER A 310 -19.84 18.37 -4.62
CA SER A 310 -20.47 18.44 -3.28
C SER A 310 -21.83 17.72 -3.18
N LEU A 311 -22.36 17.27 -4.32
CA LEU A 311 -23.60 16.48 -4.43
C LEU A 311 -23.28 15.01 -4.73
N ALA A 312 -22.00 14.62 -4.66
CA ALA A 312 -21.58 13.25 -4.89
C ALA A 312 -22.09 12.33 -3.77
N ARG A 313 -22.29 11.05 -4.12
CA ARG A 313 -22.66 9.99 -3.19
C ARG A 313 -21.58 9.83 -2.10
N PRO A 314 -21.96 9.40 -0.87
CA PRO A 314 -20.98 9.12 0.17
C PRO A 314 -19.98 8.08 -0.32
N ARG A 315 -18.69 8.37 -0.16
CA ARG A 315 -17.58 7.51 -0.58
C ARG A 315 -16.98 6.74 0.57
N ILE A 316 -17.10 7.24 1.80
CA ILE A 316 -16.56 6.62 2.99
C ILE A 316 -17.62 5.69 3.58
N THR A 317 -17.45 4.38 3.35
CA THR A 317 -18.28 3.37 4.01
C THR A 317 -17.50 2.69 5.13
N ILE A 318 -17.91 2.91 6.39
CA ILE A 318 -17.33 2.24 7.55
C ILE A 318 -17.89 0.82 7.67
N PHE A 319 -17.03 -0.16 7.92
CA PHE A 319 -17.42 -1.53 8.21
C PHE A 319 -16.79 -2.05 9.50
N ASN A 320 -17.53 -2.90 10.21
CA ASN A 320 -17.10 -3.49 11.49
C ASN A 320 -16.65 -4.94 11.36
N ASN A 321 -17.09 -5.65 10.30
CA ASN A 321 -16.73 -7.05 10.10
C ASN A 321 -16.94 -7.45 8.64
N VAL A 322 -15.86 -7.43 7.87
CA VAL A 322 -15.77 -8.03 6.53
C VAL A 322 -14.60 -9.01 6.57
N GLY A 323 -14.86 -10.30 6.40
CA GLY A 323 -13.86 -11.35 6.53
C GLY A 323 -13.11 -11.36 7.88
N GLY A 324 -13.74 -10.87 8.95
CA GLY A 324 -13.12 -10.72 10.28
C GLY A 324 -12.35 -9.42 10.50
N TYR A 325 -12.26 -8.54 9.51
CA TYR A 325 -11.59 -7.24 9.60
C TYR A 325 -12.59 -6.11 9.81
N GLU A 326 -12.13 -5.05 10.47
CA GLU A 326 -12.85 -3.79 10.64
C GLU A 326 -12.07 -2.67 9.92
N GLY A 327 -12.76 -1.62 9.46
CA GLY A 327 -12.12 -0.60 8.63
C GLY A 327 -13.10 0.35 7.96
N LEU A 328 -12.59 1.05 6.95
CA LEU A 328 -13.38 1.84 6.01
C LEU A 328 -13.05 1.44 4.57
N PHE A 329 -14.03 1.57 3.71
CA PHE A 329 -13.90 1.39 2.27
C PHE A 329 -14.14 2.73 1.58
N LEU A 330 -13.23 3.13 0.69
CA LEU A 330 -13.37 4.32 -0.14
C LEU A 330 -13.83 3.89 -1.53
N SER A 331 -15.02 4.32 -1.93
CA SER A 331 -15.53 4.12 -3.30
C SER A 331 -15.09 5.25 -4.24
N GLY A 332 -15.26 5.05 -5.55
CA GLY A 332 -14.83 5.97 -6.60
C GLY A 332 -14.07 5.26 -7.72
N THR A 333 -13.33 6.03 -8.52
CA THR A 333 -12.56 5.51 -9.67
C THR A 333 -11.42 4.58 -9.28
N ARG A 334 -10.86 4.78 -8.09
CA ARG A 334 -9.80 3.97 -7.49
C ARG A 334 -10.25 3.54 -6.09
N PRO A 335 -11.04 2.47 -5.99
CA PRO A 335 -11.56 2.06 -4.71
C PRO A 335 -10.47 1.44 -3.83
N VAL A 336 -10.56 1.70 -2.52
CA VAL A 336 -9.50 1.37 -1.57
C VAL A 336 -10.07 0.83 -0.28
N TRP A 337 -9.50 -0.26 0.20
CA TRP A 337 -9.70 -0.77 1.55
C TRP A 337 -8.74 -0.11 2.51
N VAL A 338 -9.25 0.39 3.64
CA VAL A 338 -8.45 0.87 4.76
C VAL A 338 -8.83 0.03 5.98
N MET A 339 -8.08 -1.04 6.19
CA MET A 339 -8.31 -1.99 7.27
C MET A 339 -7.61 -1.54 8.56
N VAL A 340 -8.28 -1.70 9.70
CA VAL A 340 -7.68 -1.45 11.02
C VAL A 340 -7.10 -2.75 11.55
N CYS A 341 -5.78 -2.81 11.61
CA CYS A 341 -5.06 -3.94 12.16
C CYS A 341 -4.12 -3.44 13.25
N ARG A 342 -4.23 -3.98 14.47
CA ARG A 342 -3.40 -3.58 15.62
C ARG A 342 -3.36 -2.06 15.85
N GLN A 343 -4.52 -1.39 15.71
CA GLN A 343 -4.69 0.06 15.87
C GLN A 343 -3.90 0.92 14.86
N ARG A 344 -3.57 0.35 13.69
CA ARG A 344 -2.93 1.00 12.55
C ARG A 344 -3.75 0.73 11.29
N PHE A 345 -3.65 1.62 10.31
CA PHE A 345 -4.27 1.42 9.02
C PHE A 345 -3.39 0.58 8.08
N ARG A 346 -4.05 -0.28 7.31
CA ARG A 346 -3.50 -1.03 6.18
C ARG A 346 -4.32 -0.69 4.94
N VAL A 347 -3.65 -0.18 3.93
CA VAL A 347 -4.29 0.35 2.73
C VAL A 347 -4.11 -0.62 1.58
N HIS A 348 -5.21 -1.12 1.03
CA HIS A 348 -5.21 -2.10 -0.05
C HIS A 348 -6.11 -1.62 -1.21
N PRO A 349 -5.54 -1.21 -2.35
CA PRO A 349 -6.33 -0.85 -3.54
C PRO A 349 -7.11 -2.05 -4.11
N GLN A 350 -8.33 -1.82 -4.61
CA GLN A 350 -9.13 -2.82 -5.33
C GLN A 350 -9.31 -2.42 -6.79
N LEU A 351 -8.32 -2.71 -7.65
CA LEU A 351 -8.34 -2.22 -9.03
C LEU A 351 -8.94 -3.19 -10.05
N CYS A 352 -9.16 -4.46 -9.66
CA CYS A 352 -9.57 -5.54 -10.56
C CYS A 352 -10.89 -5.28 -11.31
N ASP A 353 -11.83 -4.57 -10.70
CA ASP A 353 -13.16 -4.30 -11.26
C ASP A 353 -13.38 -2.84 -11.68
N GLY A 354 -12.31 -2.04 -11.68
CA GLY A 354 -12.38 -0.62 -12.00
C GLY A 354 -13.18 0.18 -10.97
N PRO A 355 -13.83 1.29 -11.39
CA PRO A 355 -14.58 2.17 -10.49
C PRO A 355 -15.74 1.46 -9.77
N ILE A 356 -15.84 1.68 -8.46
CA ILE A 356 -16.92 1.19 -7.60
C ILE A 356 -17.78 2.37 -7.17
N GLU A 357 -19.07 2.31 -7.45
CA GLU A 357 -20.04 3.40 -7.23
C GLU A 357 -20.70 3.34 -5.85
N ALA A 358 -20.87 2.13 -5.30
CA ALA A 358 -21.49 1.90 -4.01
C ALA A 358 -20.98 0.59 -3.39
N PHE A 359 -20.86 0.57 -2.08
CA PHE A 359 -20.39 -0.58 -1.29
C PHE A 359 -21.16 -0.65 0.03
N THR A 360 -21.53 -1.85 0.46
CA THR A 360 -22.02 -2.11 1.82
C THR A 360 -21.67 -3.53 2.28
N VAL A 361 -21.71 -3.74 3.59
CA VAL A 361 -21.47 -5.06 4.21
C VAL A 361 -22.69 -5.95 3.96
N LEU A 362 -22.44 -7.23 3.64
CA LEU A 362 -23.49 -8.24 3.51
C LEU A 362 -23.10 -9.46 4.34
N HIS A 363 -23.91 -9.82 5.33
CA HIS A 363 -23.80 -11.09 6.03
C HIS A 363 -25.02 -11.93 5.69
N ASN A 364 -24.82 -12.99 4.91
CA ASN A 364 -25.87 -13.93 4.50
C ASN A 364 -25.42 -15.38 4.73
N VAL A 365 -26.35 -16.33 4.77
CA VAL A 365 -26.10 -17.78 4.91
C VAL A 365 -25.11 -18.27 3.85
N ASN A 366 -25.26 -17.79 2.61
CA ASN A 366 -24.39 -18.13 1.48
C ASN A 366 -23.16 -17.21 1.34
N CYS A 367 -23.03 -16.19 2.18
CA CYS A 367 -21.97 -15.19 2.13
C CYS A 367 -21.71 -14.62 3.53
N CYS A 368 -21.09 -15.44 4.39
CA CYS A 368 -20.84 -15.06 5.77
C CYS A 368 -19.78 -13.94 5.84
N HIS A 369 -20.10 -12.87 6.56
CA HIS A 369 -19.22 -11.71 6.75
C HIS A 369 -18.65 -11.15 5.44
N GLY A 370 -19.44 -11.22 4.37
CA GLY A 370 -19.07 -10.75 3.06
C GLY A 370 -19.43 -9.29 2.82
N LEU A 371 -19.55 -8.98 1.53
CA LEU A 371 -19.75 -7.63 1.04
C LEU A 371 -20.55 -7.65 -0.26
N ILE A 372 -21.16 -6.51 -0.57
CA ILE A 372 -21.84 -6.27 -1.83
C ILE A 372 -21.48 -4.89 -2.37
N TYR A 373 -21.16 -4.80 -3.66
CA TYR A 373 -20.85 -3.53 -4.32
C TYR A 373 -21.38 -3.46 -5.74
N VAL A 374 -21.48 -2.23 -6.24
CA VAL A 374 -21.91 -1.92 -7.61
C VAL A 374 -20.77 -1.25 -8.36
N THR A 375 -20.42 -1.79 -9.53
CA THR A 375 -19.42 -1.18 -10.41
C THR A 375 -20.04 -0.08 -11.27
N SER A 376 -19.22 0.83 -11.80
CA SER A 376 -19.71 1.89 -12.72
C SER A 376 -20.30 1.35 -14.03
N GLN A 377 -20.01 0.10 -14.37
CA GLN A 377 -20.60 -0.63 -15.49
C GLN A 377 -22.01 -1.17 -15.18
N GLY A 378 -22.49 -1.05 -13.94
CA GLY A 378 -23.81 -1.49 -13.52
C GLY A 378 -23.89 -2.95 -13.05
N PHE A 379 -22.76 -3.60 -12.76
CA PHE A 379 -22.74 -4.95 -12.18
C PHE A 379 -22.87 -4.89 -10.65
N LEU A 380 -23.83 -5.64 -10.10
CA LEU A 380 -23.94 -5.91 -8.67
C LEU A 380 -23.17 -7.20 -8.34
N LYS A 381 -22.19 -7.11 -7.43
CA LYS A 381 -21.35 -8.25 -7.05
C LYS A 381 -21.45 -8.55 -5.56
N ILE A 382 -21.70 -9.81 -5.23
CA ILE A 382 -21.64 -10.36 -3.87
C ILE A 382 -20.31 -11.09 -3.72
N CYS A 383 -19.52 -10.73 -2.72
CA CYS A 383 -18.15 -11.24 -2.57
C CYS A 383 -17.80 -11.52 -1.10
N GLN A 384 -16.73 -12.29 -0.91
CA GLN A 384 -16.03 -12.45 0.37
C GLN A 384 -14.56 -12.13 0.16
N LEU A 385 -13.88 -11.70 1.23
CA LEU A 385 -12.43 -11.57 1.20
C LEU A 385 -11.78 -12.96 1.20
N PRO A 386 -10.77 -13.22 0.35
CA PRO A 386 -10.02 -14.46 0.39
C PRO A 386 -9.37 -14.72 1.76
N GLU A 387 -9.75 -15.83 2.40
CA GLU A 387 -9.29 -16.20 3.75
C GLU A 387 -7.80 -16.61 3.81
N ALA A 388 -7.24 -17.05 2.69
CA ALA A 388 -5.85 -17.51 2.61
C ALA A 388 -4.81 -16.38 2.83
N TYR A 389 -5.23 -15.13 2.74
CA TYR A 389 -4.35 -13.96 2.82
C TYR A 389 -4.46 -13.25 4.17
N ASN A 390 -3.31 -12.79 4.66
CA ASN A 390 -3.25 -11.91 5.82
C ASN A 390 -3.16 -10.46 5.37
N TYR A 391 -4.15 -9.66 5.76
CA TYR A 391 -4.26 -8.25 5.38
C TYR A 391 -3.64 -7.28 6.41
N ASP A 392 -3.08 -7.77 7.52
CA ASP A 392 -2.27 -7.00 8.50
C ASP A 392 -0.79 -6.85 8.06
N ASN A 393 -0.57 -6.55 6.78
CA ASN A 393 0.73 -6.22 6.22
C ASN A 393 0.55 -5.05 5.24
N TYR A 394 1.64 -4.43 4.79
CA TYR A 394 1.55 -3.34 3.80
C TYR A 394 0.89 -3.82 2.50
N TRP A 395 1.20 -5.03 2.05
CA TRP A 395 0.50 -5.75 1.00
C TRP A 395 -0.20 -6.98 1.57
N PRO A 396 -1.29 -7.49 0.99
CA PRO A 396 -1.85 -8.77 1.38
C PRO A 396 -0.83 -9.90 1.13
N VAL A 397 -0.53 -10.70 2.17
CA VAL A 397 0.50 -11.76 2.08
C VAL A 397 -0.07 -13.11 2.50
N GLN A 398 0.23 -14.15 1.70
CA GLN A 398 0.13 -15.55 2.10
C GLN A 398 1.54 -16.07 2.44
N LYS A 399 1.76 -16.48 3.70
CA LYS A 399 3.05 -17.08 4.11
C LYS A 399 3.00 -18.59 3.92
N ILE A 400 3.97 -19.12 3.17
CA ILE A 400 4.09 -20.55 2.85
C ILE A 400 5.28 -21.12 3.62
N PRO A 401 5.06 -22.03 4.59
CA PRO A 401 6.16 -22.66 5.31
C PRO A 401 6.86 -23.69 4.41
N LEU A 402 8.14 -23.43 4.10
CA LEU A 402 8.95 -24.30 3.25
C LEU A 402 9.77 -25.32 4.03
N HIS A 403 9.95 -25.14 5.35
CA HIS A 403 10.79 -25.99 6.19
C HIS A 403 12.24 -26.13 5.69
N GLY A 404 12.76 -25.08 5.06
CA GLY A 404 14.12 -24.97 4.56
C GLY A 404 14.39 -23.53 4.11
N THR A 405 15.64 -23.22 3.79
CA THR A 405 16.07 -21.89 3.35
C THR A 405 15.81 -21.74 1.85
N PRO A 406 14.92 -20.83 1.40
CA PRO A 406 14.73 -20.57 -0.02
C PRO A 406 15.89 -19.72 -0.57
N HIS A 407 16.39 -20.09 -1.76
CA HIS A 407 17.51 -19.39 -2.41
C HIS A 407 17.09 -18.63 -3.67
N GLN A 408 16.31 -19.27 -4.54
CA GLN A 408 15.85 -18.65 -5.79
C GLN A 408 14.56 -19.29 -6.30
N VAL A 409 13.62 -18.46 -6.76
CA VAL A 409 12.37 -18.87 -7.40
C VAL A 409 12.31 -18.37 -8.84
N THR A 410 11.66 -19.13 -9.71
CA THR A 410 11.29 -18.73 -11.09
C THR A 410 9.85 -19.13 -11.37
N TYR A 411 9.14 -18.37 -12.22
CA TYR A 411 7.77 -18.68 -12.60
C TYR A 411 7.72 -19.27 -14.01
N TYR A 412 6.96 -20.36 -14.17
CA TYR A 412 6.62 -20.95 -15.46
C TYR A 412 5.17 -20.64 -15.79
N ALA A 413 4.96 -19.60 -16.61
CA ALA A 413 3.63 -19.09 -16.91
C ALA A 413 2.70 -20.09 -17.62
N GLU A 414 3.22 -20.89 -18.55
CA GLU A 414 2.39 -21.79 -19.36
C GLU A 414 1.72 -22.89 -18.54
N GLN A 415 2.34 -23.33 -17.44
CA GLN A 415 1.80 -24.36 -16.55
C GLN A 415 1.50 -23.85 -15.14
N SER A 416 1.66 -22.55 -14.88
CA SER A 416 1.49 -21.94 -13.55
C SER A 416 2.33 -22.59 -12.43
N LEU A 417 3.55 -23.02 -12.75
CA LEU A 417 4.47 -23.69 -11.81
C LEU A 417 5.55 -22.74 -11.30
N TYR A 418 6.06 -23.02 -10.09
CA TYR A 418 7.09 -22.24 -9.42
C TYR A 418 8.24 -23.13 -8.96
N PRO A 419 9.24 -23.41 -9.81
CA PRO A 419 10.48 -24.03 -9.36
C PRO A 419 11.23 -23.13 -8.37
N LEU A 420 11.63 -23.73 -7.25
CA LEU A 420 12.25 -23.07 -6.11
C LEU A 420 13.43 -23.90 -5.60
N ILE A 421 14.59 -23.26 -5.46
CA ILE A 421 15.74 -23.85 -4.75
C ILE A 421 15.52 -23.71 -3.24
N VAL A 422 15.65 -24.81 -2.51
CA VAL A 422 15.61 -24.87 -1.05
C VAL A 422 16.84 -25.61 -0.54
N SER A 423 17.42 -25.17 0.58
CA SER A 423 18.37 -25.97 1.34
C SER A 423 17.85 -26.33 2.72
N VAL A 424 18.28 -27.49 3.23
CA VAL A 424 17.95 -27.97 4.57
C VAL A 424 19.25 -28.36 5.29
N PRO A 425 19.43 -27.94 6.56
CA PRO A 425 20.59 -28.37 7.35
C PRO A 425 20.45 -29.86 7.73
N VAL A 426 21.46 -30.65 7.39
CA VAL A 426 21.54 -32.08 7.70
C VAL A 426 22.78 -32.34 8.54
N VAL A 427 22.59 -33.00 9.68
CA VAL A 427 23.68 -33.36 10.60
C VAL A 427 24.30 -34.68 10.14
N ARG A 428 25.60 -34.66 9.85
CA ARG A 428 26.37 -35.85 9.45
C ARG A 428 27.61 -36.04 10.34
N PRO A 429 28.00 -37.30 10.64
CA PRO A 429 29.28 -37.59 11.30
C PRO A 429 30.49 -37.09 10.48
N LEU A 430 31.53 -36.58 11.15
CA LEU A 430 32.74 -36.04 10.52
C LEU A 430 33.42 -37.05 9.59
N ASN A 431 33.48 -38.33 9.99
CA ASN A 431 34.09 -39.38 9.16
C ASN A 431 33.38 -39.54 7.79
N GLN A 432 32.06 -39.37 7.75
CA GLN A 432 31.29 -39.41 6.50
C GLN A 432 31.54 -38.17 5.64
N VAL A 433 31.66 -36.99 6.27
CA VAL A 433 31.98 -35.75 5.57
C VAL A 433 33.35 -35.86 4.89
N LEU A 434 34.37 -36.30 5.65
CA LEU A 434 35.72 -36.49 5.14
C LEU A 434 35.80 -37.56 4.05
N SER A 435 35.09 -38.69 4.20
CA SER A 435 35.09 -39.72 3.16
C SER A 435 34.49 -39.25 1.84
N ILE A 436 33.44 -38.42 1.89
CA ILE A 436 32.80 -37.88 0.67
C ILE A 436 33.70 -36.81 0.02
N MET A 437 34.47 -36.05 0.81
CA MET A 437 35.46 -35.11 0.29
C MET A 437 36.70 -35.80 -0.29
N ALA A 438 37.08 -36.98 0.22
CA ALA A 438 38.28 -37.71 -0.15
C ALA A 438 38.17 -38.54 -1.46
N ASP A 439 36.98 -38.64 -2.06
CA ASP A 439 36.70 -39.49 -3.24
C ASP A 439 37.33 -38.96 -4.55
N GLN A 440 38.28 -38.02 -4.49
CA GLN A 440 39.12 -37.56 -5.60
C GLN A 440 40.59 -37.40 -5.18
N ASP A 441 41.39 -38.44 -5.42
CA ASP A 441 42.86 -38.45 -5.60
C ASP A 441 43.78 -37.72 -4.60
N LEU A 442 43.39 -37.51 -3.34
CA LEU A 442 44.23 -36.84 -2.32
C LEU A 442 44.45 -37.65 -1.03
N VAL A 443 44.47 -38.99 -1.11
CA VAL A 443 44.70 -39.86 0.06
C VAL A 443 46.19 -39.96 0.49
N HIS A 444 47.14 -39.32 -0.19
CA HIS A 444 48.57 -39.55 0.13
C HIS A 444 49.25 -38.61 1.14
N HIS A 445 48.54 -37.69 1.83
CA HIS A 445 49.19 -36.79 2.81
C HIS A 445 48.54 -36.60 4.19
N MET A 446 47.66 -37.51 4.64
CA MET A 446 47.15 -37.48 6.03
C MET A 446 47.45 -38.76 6.84
N ASP A 447 48.57 -39.42 6.56
CA ASP A 447 49.15 -40.34 7.55
C ASP A 447 49.91 -39.52 8.61
N ASN A 448 49.45 -39.61 9.86
CA ASN A 448 50.05 -39.11 11.10
C ASN A 448 49.57 -37.77 11.68
N ASP A 449 48.27 -37.63 11.92
CA ASP A 449 47.89 -37.05 13.22
C ASP A 449 46.80 -37.90 13.86
N ALA A 450 47.07 -38.34 15.09
CA ALA A 450 46.22 -39.22 15.87
C ALA A 450 44.92 -38.51 16.26
N THR A 451 43.95 -38.45 15.35
CA THR A 451 42.56 -38.10 15.69
C THR A 451 42.01 -39.21 16.57
N SER A 452 41.68 -38.88 17.82
CA SER A 452 41.09 -39.82 18.77
C SER A 452 39.77 -40.38 18.22
N ALA A 453 39.39 -41.61 18.59
CA ALA A 453 38.11 -42.20 18.16
C ALA A 453 36.88 -41.34 18.54
N ASP A 454 37.04 -40.48 19.54
CA ASP A 454 36.03 -39.53 20.03
C ASP A 454 35.89 -38.30 19.09
N ASP A 455 36.96 -37.90 18.40
CA ASP A 455 36.93 -36.78 17.42
C ASP A 455 36.17 -37.15 16.13
N LEU A 456 36.19 -38.43 15.73
CA LEU A 456 35.48 -38.94 14.55
C LEU A 456 33.96 -39.05 14.75
N GLN A 457 33.48 -38.99 16.00
CA GLN A 457 32.06 -38.91 16.36
C GLN A 457 31.52 -37.47 16.41
N LYS A 458 32.37 -36.45 16.23
CA LYS A 458 31.91 -35.07 16.09
C LYS A 458 30.98 -34.95 14.90
N THR A 459 29.83 -34.33 15.09
CA THR A 459 28.86 -34.09 14.03
C THR A 459 29.10 -32.73 13.39
N TYR A 460 28.89 -32.67 12.08
CA TYR A 460 28.94 -31.46 11.27
C TYR A 460 27.60 -31.26 10.58
N THR A 461 27.17 -30.00 10.50
CA THR A 461 25.98 -29.63 9.74
C THR A 461 26.39 -29.30 8.31
N VAL A 462 25.81 -29.99 7.35
CA VAL A 462 25.96 -29.75 5.91
C VAL A 462 24.62 -29.34 5.35
N GLU A 463 24.60 -28.39 4.44
CA GLU A 463 23.38 -28.00 3.73
C GLU A 463 23.14 -28.97 2.55
N GLU A 464 21.96 -29.58 2.52
CA GLU A 464 21.50 -30.36 1.37
C GLU A 464 20.52 -29.52 0.55
N PHE A 465 20.78 -29.44 -0.76
CA PHE A 465 19.99 -28.64 -1.67
C PHE A 465 19.02 -29.49 -2.47
N GLU A 466 17.84 -28.94 -2.74
CA GLU A 466 16.86 -29.52 -3.63
C GLU A 466 16.09 -28.44 -4.40
N VAL A 467 15.58 -28.80 -5.57
CA VAL A 467 14.65 -27.96 -6.32
C VAL A 467 13.24 -28.52 -6.18
N ARG A 468 12.33 -27.75 -5.60
CA ARG A 468 10.91 -28.08 -5.48
C ARG A 468 10.12 -27.36 -6.55
N VAL A 469 9.25 -28.07 -7.25
CA VAL A 469 8.31 -27.50 -8.21
C VAL A 469 6.97 -27.31 -7.52
N LEU A 470 6.64 -26.06 -7.19
CA LEU A 470 5.41 -25.72 -6.50
C LEU A 470 4.29 -25.39 -7.48
N GLU A 471 3.06 -25.74 -7.13
CA GLU A 471 1.85 -25.35 -7.84
C GLU A 471 0.83 -24.77 -6.86
N LEU A 472 0.05 -23.80 -7.35
CA LEU A 472 -1.10 -23.25 -6.64
C LEU A 472 -2.37 -23.84 -7.25
N GLU A 473 -3.05 -24.77 -6.55
CA GLU A 473 -4.24 -25.46 -7.08
C GLU A 473 -5.35 -24.49 -7.51
N LYS A 474 -5.56 -23.42 -6.73
CA LYS A 474 -6.54 -22.35 -6.95
C LYS A 474 -5.97 -21.03 -6.42
N PRO A 475 -6.38 -19.86 -6.94
CA PRO A 475 -5.87 -18.55 -6.49
C PRO A 475 -5.97 -18.25 -4.97
N SER A 476 -6.84 -18.97 -4.26
CA SER A 476 -7.02 -18.93 -2.80
C SER A 476 -6.69 -20.26 -2.09
N GLY A 477 -6.03 -21.17 -2.80
CA GLY A 477 -5.78 -22.54 -2.38
C GLY A 477 -4.47 -22.72 -1.61
N ARG A 478 -4.15 -23.99 -1.37
CA ARG A 478 -2.88 -24.40 -0.77
C ARG A 478 -1.80 -24.50 -1.84
N TRP A 479 -0.57 -24.23 -1.42
CA TRP A 479 0.62 -24.47 -2.21
C TRP A 479 1.08 -25.91 -2.02
N GLU A 480 1.27 -26.63 -3.11
CA GLU A 480 1.67 -28.03 -3.09
C GLU A 480 2.99 -28.22 -3.84
N THR A 481 3.83 -29.13 -3.34
CA THR A 481 5.04 -29.56 -4.06
C THR A 481 4.67 -30.71 -4.98
N ARG A 482 4.68 -30.47 -6.30
CA ARG A 482 4.38 -31.49 -7.31
C ARG A 482 5.57 -32.37 -7.66
N SER A 483 6.79 -31.86 -7.48
CA SER A 483 8.01 -32.62 -7.71
C SER A 483 9.17 -32.06 -6.89
N THR A 484 10.10 -32.92 -6.52
CA THR A 484 11.34 -32.58 -5.81
C THR A 484 12.51 -33.21 -6.54
N ILE A 485 13.52 -32.40 -6.84
CA ILE A 485 14.78 -32.81 -7.47
C ILE A 485 15.89 -32.61 -6.43
N PRO A 486 16.33 -33.67 -5.73
CA PRO A 486 17.43 -33.56 -4.78
C PRO A 486 18.77 -33.41 -5.51
N MET A 487 19.64 -32.54 -4.98
CA MET A 487 21.02 -32.44 -5.46
C MET A 487 21.88 -33.55 -4.84
N GLN A 488 23.07 -33.76 -5.38
CA GLN A 488 24.04 -34.71 -4.82
C GLN A 488 24.64 -34.16 -3.50
N SER A 489 25.32 -35.02 -2.74
CA SER A 489 26.02 -34.58 -1.52
C SER A 489 27.09 -33.52 -1.88
N PHE A 490 27.14 -32.43 -1.11
CA PHE A 490 27.99 -31.25 -1.34
C PHE A 490 27.72 -30.50 -2.66
N GLU A 491 26.62 -30.80 -3.35
CA GLU A 491 26.20 -30.08 -4.54
C GLU A 491 25.16 -29.02 -4.19
N ASN A 492 25.57 -27.76 -4.27
CA ASN A 492 24.69 -26.63 -4.02
C ASN A 492 24.03 -26.20 -5.33
N ALA A 493 22.69 -26.16 -5.36
CA ALA A 493 21.96 -25.52 -6.45
C ALA A 493 22.12 -24.00 -6.33
N LEU A 494 22.70 -23.36 -7.36
CA LEU A 494 22.98 -21.92 -7.35
C LEU A 494 21.97 -21.11 -8.16
N THR A 495 21.40 -21.70 -9.21
CA THR A 495 20.43 -21.02 -10.07
C THR A 495 19.41 -22.00 -10.65
N VAL A 496 18.17 -21.53 -10.78
CA VAL A 496 17.06 -22.20 -11.47
C VAL A 496 16.35 -21.20 -12.37
N ARG A 497 16.16 -21.54 -13.65
CA ARG A 497 15.46 -20.70 -14.62
C ARG A 497 14.61 -21.54 -15.55
N ILE A 498 13.45 -20.98 -15.91
CA ILE A 498 12.72 -21.44 -17.10
C ILE A 498 13.39 -20.82 -18.32
N VAL A 499 13.80 -21.67 -19.25
CA VAL A 499 14.52 -21.28 -20.47
C VAL A 499 13.80 -21.86 -21.69
N THR A 500 13.63 -21.04 -22.71
CA THR A 500 13.14 -21.51 -24.02
C THR A 500 14.33 -21.66 -24.96
N LEU A 501 14.59 -22.88 -25.42
CA LEU A 501 15.70 -23.23 -26.28
C LEU A 501 15.18 -23.70 -27.65
N HIS A 502 15.88 -23.32 -28.72
CA HIS A 502 15.61 -23.81 -30.06
C HIS A 502 16.31 -25.14 -30.25
N ASN A 503 15.55 -26.21 -30.40
CA ASN A 503 16.08 -27.54 -30.68
C ASN A 503 16.49 -27.61 -32.16
N THR A 504 17.80 -27.77 -32.40
CA THR A 504 18.34 -27.79 -33.75
C THR A 504 17.95 -29.02 -34.57
N THR A 505 17.55 -30.11 -33.90
CA THR A 505 17.16 -31.39 -34.51
C THR A 505 15.69 -31.38 -34.90
N THR A 506 14.80 -31.00 -33.98
CA THR A 506 13.34 -30.96 -34.23
C THR A 506 12.89 -29.66 -34.91
N LYS A 507 13.71 -28.60 -34.87
CA LYS A 507 13.40 -27.23 -35.33
C LYS A 507 12.30 -26.53 -34.52
N GLU A 508 11.95 -27.06 -33.37
CA GLU A 508 10.96 -26.48 -32.47
C GLU A 508 11.62 -25.77 -31.28
N ASN A 509 10.88 -24.85 -30.65
CA ASN A 509 11.30 -24.26 -29.40
C ASN A 509 10.77 -25.11 -28.24
N GLU A 510 11.66 -25.46 -27.32
CA GLU A 510 11.38 -26.27 -26.15
C GLU A 510 11.58 -25.43 -24.89
N THR A 511 10.56 -25.39 -24.04
CA THR A 511 10.65 -24.76 -22.72
C THR A 511 11.11 -25.80 -21.70
N LEU A 512 12.28 -25.55 -21.11
CA LEU A 512 12.95 -26.42 -20.16
C LEU A 512 13.22 -25.68 -18.86
N MET A 513 13.35 -26.43 -17.77
CA MET A 513 13.90 -25.93 -16.52
C MET A 513 15.41 -26.19 -16.51
N ALA A 514 16.22 -25.13 -16.44
CA ALA A 514 17.66 -25.20 -16.33
C ALA A 514 18.11 -24.96 -14.89
N ILE A 515 18.95 -25.85 -14.37
CA ILE A 515 19.55 -25.76 -13.04
C ILE A 515 21.07 -25.72 -13.19
N GLY A 516 21.70 -24.75 -12.52
CA GLY A 516 23.15 -24.65 -12.39
C GLY A 516 23.56 -24.92 -10.95
N THR A 517 24.57 -25.77 -10.77
CA THR A 517 25.04 -26.21 -9.45
C THR A 517 26.55 -26.04 -9.28
N ALA A 518 27.00 -26.18 -8.03
CA ALA A 518 28.42 -26.21 -7.66
C ALA A 518 28.69 -27.25 -6.58
N TYR A 519 29.77 -28.02 -6.73
CA TYR A 519 30.29 -28.89 -5.68
C TYR A 519 31.19 -28.04 -4.74
N VAL A 520 30.76 -27.85 -3.49
CA VAL A 520 31.46 -27.03 -2.49
C VAL A 520 32.11 -27.94 -1.46
N GLN A 521 33.40 -28.22 -1.66
CA GLN A 521 34.16 -29.23 -0.90
C GLN A 521 35.36 -28.61 -0.13
N GLY A 522 35.31 -27.32 0.15
CA GLY A 522 36.42 -26.57 0.76
C GLY A 522 37.26 -25.80 -0.27
N GLU A 523 38.21 -25.00 0.21
CA GLU A 523 39.05 -24.12 -0.62
C GLU A 523 40.12 -24.89 -1.41
N ASP A 524 40.67 -25.96 -0.82
CA ASP A 524 41.76 -26.75 -1.43
C ASP A 524 41.30 -27.63 -2.60
N VAL A 525 39.98 -27.84 -2.73
CA VAL A 525 39.38 -28.64 -3.81
C VAL A 525 38.90 -27.72 -4.93
N ALA A 526 39.37 -27.97 -6.15
CA ALA A 526 38.96 -27.19 -7.30
C ALA A 526 37.42 -27.26 -7.50
N ALA A 527 36.78 -26.09 -7.47
CA ALA A 527 35.33 -25.99 -7.63
C ALA A 527 34.90 -26.55 -9.00
N ARG A 528 33.98 -27.51 -8.96
CA ARG A 528 33.27 -28.05 -10.14
C ARG A 528 31.80 -27.67 -10.06
N GLY A 529 31.11 -27.72 -11.18
CA GLY A 529 29.67 -27.47 -11.23
C GLY A 529 28.98 -28.43 -12.18
N ARG A 530 27.65 -28.34 -12.26
CA ARG A 530 26.85 -29.15 -13.17
C ARG A 530 25.74 -28.30 -13.78
N VAL A 531 25.44 -28.59 -15.05
CA VAL A 531 24.27 -28.05 -15.75
C VAL A 531 23.28 -29.19 -15.91
N LEU A 532 22.06 -28.97 -15.42
CA LEU A 532 20.95 -29.91 -15.55
C LEU A 532 19.82 -29.25 -16.34
N LEU A 533 19.22 -29.98 -17.28
CA LEU A 533 17.99 -29.57 -17.96
C LEU A 533 16.90 -30.59 -17.69
N PHE A 534 15.72 -30.08 -17.33
CA PHE A 534 14.51 -30.87 -17.11
C PHE A 534 13.41 -30.45 -18.08
N SER A 535 12.74 -31.43 -18.67
CA SER A 535 11.53 -31.22 -19.45
C SER A 535 10.29 -31.42 -18.58
N PHE A 536 9.22 -30.69 -18.88
CA PHE A 536 7.92 -30.83 -18.20
C PHE A 536 7.04 -31.83 -18.95
N THR A 537 6.52 -32.83 -18.24
CA THR A 537 5.60 -33.82 -18.82
C THR A 537 4.23 -33.18 -19.05
N LYS A 538 3.67 -33.32 -20.26
CA LYS A 538 2.35 -32.74 -20.62
C LYS A 538 1.15 -33.54 -20.10
N SER A 539 1.35 -34.61 -19.35
CA SER A 539 0.28 -35.55 -18.96
C SER A 539 -0.06 -35.41 -17.47
N GLU A 540 -1.31 -35.05 -17.17
CA GLU A 540 -1.85 -34.93 -15.80
C GLU A 540 -1.75 -36.23 -14.98
N ASN A 541 -1.64 -37.39 -15.64
CA ASN A 541 -1.58 -38.71 -15.00
C ASN A 541 -0.15 -39.22 -14.73
N SER A 542 0.88 -38.43 -15.02
CA SER A 542 2.26 -38.86 -14.81
C SER A 542 2.71 -38.63 -13.36
N GLN A 543 3.25 -39.66 -12.70
CA GLN A 543 3.82 -39.53 -11.35
C GLN A 543 5.05 -38.59 -11.31
N ASN A 544 5.69 -38.36 -12.47
CA ASN A 544 6.86 -37.51 -12.61
C ASN A 544 6.53 -36.30 -13.50
N LEU A 545 6.22 -35.17 -12.88
CA LEU A 545 5.95 -33.88 -13.56
C LEU A 545 7.15 -33.40 -14.39
N VAL A 546 8.37 -33.72 -13.96
CA VAL A 546 9.62 -33.31 -14.61
C VAL A 546 10.50 -34.52 -14.88
N THR A 547 11.25 -34.46 -15.98
CA THR A 547 12.18 -35.51 -16.41
C THR A 547 13.51 -34.90 -16.80
N GLU A 548 14.61 -35.46 -16.29
CA GLU A 548 15.96 -35.02 -16.66
C GLU A 548 16.24 -35.40 -18.12
N VAL A 549 16.59 -34.42 -18.94
CA VAL A 549 16.93 -34.60 -20.37
C VAL A 549 18.40 -34.32 -20.66
N TYR A 550 19.10 -33.66 -19.75
CA TYR A 550 20.52 -33.36 -19.88
C TYR A 550 21.18 -33.18 -18.53
N SER A 551 22.38 -33.73 -18.37
CA SER A 551 23.23 -33.56 -17.20
C SER A 551 24.69 -33.61 -17.61
N LYS A 552 25.44 -32.55 -17.32
CA LYS A 552 26.87 -32.47 -17.64
C LYS A 552 27.64 -31.65 -16.62
N GLU A 553 28.73 -32.22 -16.12
CA GLU A 553 29.69 -31.50 -15.28
C GLU A 553 30.42 -30.41 -16.07
N SER A 554 30.72 -29.32 -15.37
CA SER A 554 31.43 -28.16 -15.87
C SER A 554 32.67 -27.88 -15.00
N LYS A 555 33.70 -27.33 -15.64
CA LYS A 555 34.88 -26.81 -14.95
C LYS A 555 34.52 -25.45 -14.35
N GLY A 556 34.33 -25.40 -13.03
CA GLY A 556 33.84 -24.24 -12.30
C GLY A 556 32.35 -24.31 -11.96
N ALA A 557 31.99 -23.64 -10.86
CA ALA A 557 30.62 -23.48 -10.38
C ALA A 557 29.72 -22.84 -11.44
N VAL A 558 28.56 -23.45 -11.73
CA VAL A 558 27.57 -22.88 -12.65
C VAL A 558 26.69 -21.90 -11.90
N SER A 559 27.08 -20.64 -11.88
CA SER A 559 26.45 -19.60 -11.04
C SER A 559 25.22 -18.96 -11.68
N ALA A 560 25.13 -18.94 -13.01
CA ALA A 560 24.02 -18.35 -13.72
C ALA A 560 23.74 -19.07 -15.05
N VAL A 561 22.45 -19.19 -15.38
CA VAL A 561 21.98 -19.72 -16.67
C VAL A 561 20.86 -18.83 -17.20
N ALA A 562 20.73 -18.71 -18.52
CA ALA A 562 19.64 -17.97 -19.13
C ALA A 562 19.42 -18.33 -20.60
N SER A 563 18.25 -18.01 -21.14
CA SER A 563 17.97 -18.11 -22.58
C SER A 563 18.40 -16.84 -23.32
N LEU A 564 19.09 -17.02 -24.44
CA LEU A 564 19.49 -15.97 -25.36
C LEU A 564 19.19 -16.41 -26.79
N GLN A 565 18.12 -15.86 -27.40
CA GLN A 565 17.70 -16.19 -28.78
C GLN A 565 17.64 -17.71 -29.06
N GLY A 566 16.99 -18.48 -28.18
CA GLY A 566 16.87 -19.93 -28.32
C GLY A 566 18.15 -20.73 -28.00
N HIS A 567 19.20 -20.08 -27.50
CA HIS A 567 20.43 -20.73 -27.04
C HIS A 567 20.52 -20.66 -25.52
N LEU A 568 21.24 -21.60 -24.92
CA LEU A 568 21.49 -21.60 -23.47
C LEU A 568 22.80 -20.88 -23.18
N LEU A 569 22.72 -19.78 -22.44
CA LEU A 569 23.86 -19.05 -21.93
C LEU A 569 24.18 -19.57 -20.52
N ILE A 570 25.43 -19.99 -20.30
CA ILE A 570 25.89 -20.63 -19.07
C ILE A 570 27.11 -19.86 -18.55
N ALA A 571 27.03 -19.33 -17.33
CA ALA A 571 28.18 -18.81 -16.61
C ALA A 571 28.73 -19.89 -15.68
N ALA A 572 29.93 -20.38 -15.97
CA ALA A 572 30.65 -21.37 -15.17
C ALA A 572 32.03 -20.83 -14.77
N GLY A 573 32.20 -20.51 -13.48
CA GLY A 573 33.39 -19.83 -12.99
C GLY A 573 33.68 -18.53 -13.77
N PRO A 574 34.91 -18.35 -14.31
CA PRO A 574 35.28 -17.18 -15.10
C PRO A 574 34.90 -17.30 -16.58
N LYS A 575 34.04 -18.25 -16.99
CA LYS A 575 33.69 -18.44 -18.40
C LYS A 575 32.19 -18.39 -18.62
N ILE A 576 31.77 -17.54 -19.56
CA ILE A 576 30.39 -17.49 -20.06
C ILE A 576 30.36 -18.18 -21.42
N THR A 577 29.58 -19.24 -21.57
CA THR A 577 29.46 -20.01 -22.82
C THR A 577 28.03 -19.98 -23.34
N LEU A 578 27.86 -19.73 -24.63
CA LEU A 578 26.59 -19.86 -25.33
C LEU A 578 26.54 -21.20 -26.06
N SER A 579 25.50 -21.99 -25.82
CA SER A 579 25.37 -23.35 -26.34
C SER A 579 24.06 -23.57 -27.09
N LYS A 580 24.12 -24.33 -28.19
CA LYS A 580 22.96 -24.83 -28.95
C LYS A 580 22.44 -26.12 -28.33
N TRP A 581 21.13 -26.29 -28.35
CA TRP A 581 20.43 -27.48 -27.87
C TRP A 581 20.03 -28.38 -29.04
N THR A 582 20.37 -29.67 -28.98
CA THR A 582 20.03 -30.67 -30.01
C THR A 582 18.85 -31.58 -29.63
N GLY A 583 18.26 -31.40 -28.44
CA GLY A 583 17.31 -32.34 -27.85
C GLY A 583 17.95 -33.36 -26.89
N SER A 584 19.26 -33.55 -26.98
CA SER A 584 20.01 -34.46 -26.10
C SER A 584 21.36 -33.91 -25.64
N GLU A 585 21.94 -32.97 -26.37
CA GLU A 585 23.26 -32.42 -26.06
C GLU A 585 23.29 -30.89 -26.20
N LEU A 586 24.22 -30.28 -25.45
CA LEU A 586 24.60 -28.88 -25.58
C LEU A 586 25.94 -28.75 -26.30
N THR A 587 25.94 -28.00 -27.39
CA THR A 587 27.15 -27.72 -28.19
C THR A 587 27.52 -26.24 -28.08
N ALA A 588 28.71 -25.96 -27.56
CA ALA A 588 29.19 -24.59 -27.39
C ALA A 588 29.43 -23.92 -28.75
N VAL A 589 28.87 -22.72 -28.95
CA VAL A 589 29.02 -21.94 -30.18
C VAL A 589 29.77 -20.64 -29.99
N ALA A 590 29.79 -20.09 -28.77
CA ALA A 590 30.53 -18.89 -28.44
C ALA A 590 30.89 -18.87 -26.96
N PHE A 591 31.89 -18.08 -26.61
CA PHE A 591 32.26 -17.86 -25.22
C PHE A 591 32.76 -16.43 -24.98
N TYR A 592 32.79 -16.06 -23.71
CA TYR A 592 33.39 -14.84 -23.20
C TYR A 592 34.06 -15.16 -21.86
N ASP A 593 35.29 -14.68 -21.66
CA ASP A 593 36.02 -14.86 -20.41
C ASP A 593 35.68 -13.70 -19.46
N ALA A 594 34.92 -14.03 -18.41
CA ALA A 594 34.61 -13.14 -17.31
C ALA A 594 35.81 -13.01 -16.34
N PRO A 595 35.91 -11.93 -15.55
CA PRO A 595 37.08 -11.69 -14.72
C PRO A 595 37.25 -12.67 -13.55
N LEU A 596 36.23 -12.83 -12.70
CA LEU A 596 36.29 -13.69 -11.52
C LEU A 596 35.07 -14.62 -11.44
N HIS A 597 33.90 -14.07 -11.10
CA HIS A 597 32.71 -14.86 -10.82
C HIS A 597 31.46 -14.05 -11.15
N VAL A 598 30.60 -14.62 -11.99
CA VAL A 598 29.36 -13.98 -12.42
C VAL A 598 28.28 -14.18 -11.36
N VAL A 599 27.86 -13.10 -10.71
CA VAL A 599 26.82 -13.10 -9.66
C VAL A 599 25.42 -12.82 -10.21
N SER A 600 25.34 -12.13 -11.35
CA SER A 600 24.08 -11.74 -11.98
C SER A 600 24.21 -11.78 -13.50
N LEU A 601 23.19 -12.28 -14.19
CA LEU A 601 23.17 -12.45 -15.64
C LEU A 601 21.76 -12.19 -16.17
N ASN A 602 21.61 -11.13 -16.96
CA ASN A 602 20.31 -10.68 -17.49
C ASN A 602 20.40 -10.42 -18.99
N ILE A 603 19.27 -10.60 -19.69
CA ILE A 603 19.18 -10.52 -21.15
C ILE A 603 18.04 -9.61 -21.58
N VAL A 604 18.29 -8.84 -22.64
CA VAL A 604 17.29 -8.12 -23.46
C VAL A 604 17.64 -8.35 -24.92
N LYS A 605 16.74 -9.00 -25.67
CA LYS A 605 16.96 -9.29 -27.10
C LYS A 605 18.27 -10.07 -27.30
N ASN A 606 19.29 -9.43 -27.88
CA ASN A 606 20.63 -10.00 -28.10
C ASN A 606 21.69 -9.39 -27.17
N PHE A 607 21.30 -8.52 -26.24
CA PHE A 607 22.20 -7.92 -25.27
C PHE A 607 22.25 -8.72 -23.98
N VAL A 608 23.44 -8.84 -23.42
CA VAL A 608 23.71 -9.53 -22.16
C VAL A 608 24.35 -8.54 -21.20
N LEU A 609 23.78 -8.41 -20.00
CA LEU A 609 24.37 -7.69 -18.89
C LEU A 609 24.74 -8.70 -17.82
N PHE A 610 26.01 -8.69 -17.39
CA PHE A 610 26.42 -9.50 -16.26
C PHE A 610 27.18 -8.66 -15.23
N GLY A 611 27.00 -9.04 -13.96
CA GLY A 611 27.75 -8.49 -12.83
C GLY A 611 28.82 -9.48 -12.38
N ASP A 612 30.02 -8.97 -12.13
CA ASP A 612 31.12 -9.69 -11.51
C ASP A 612 31.16 -9.38 -10.01
N ILE A 613 31.54 -10.37 -9.19
CA ILE A 613 31.60 -10.26 -7.74
C ILE A 613 32.46 -9.08 -7.22
N HIS A 614 33.47 -8.62 -7.97
CA HIS A 614 34.35 -7.51 -7.58
C HIS A 614 34.66 -6.50 -8.70
N LYS A 615 34.51 -6.91 -9.97
CA LYS A 615 34.87 -6.10 -11.15
C LYS A 615 33.67 -5.41 -11.80
N SER A 616 32.66 -5.06 -11.00
CA SER A 616 31.49 -4.30 -11.46
C SER A 616 30.77 -5.02 -12.61
N VAL A 617 30.28 -4.28 -13.62
CA VAL A 617 29.38 -4.80 -14.66
C VAL A 617 29.94 -4.74 -16.06
N TYR A 618 29.48 -5.67 -16.89
CA TYR A 618 29.91 -5.88 -18.27
C TYR A 618 28.71 -6.01 -19.19
N PHE A 619 28.75 -5.28 -20.31
CA PHE A 619 27.69 -5.22 -21.30
C PHE A 619 28.16 -5.86 -22.61
N LEU A 620 27.59 -7.01 -22.95
CA LEU A 620 27.92 -7.77 -24.15
C LEU A 620 26.78 -7.71 -25.17
N SER A 621 27.12 -7.96 -26.43
CA SER A 621 26.18 -8.23 -27.51
C SER A 621 26.48 -9.57 -28.13
N TRP A 622 25.45 -10.39 -28.28
CA TRP A 622 25.49 -11.55 -29.14
C TRP A 622 25.37 -11.11 -30.61
N LYS A 623 26.29 -11.61 -31.44
CA LYS A 623 26.26 -11.47 -32.89
C LYS A 623 26.21 -12.86 -33.50
N GLU A 624 25.07 -13.19 -34.07
CA GLU A 624 24.86 -14.46 -34.77
C GLU A 624 25.81 -14.57 -35.97
N GLN A 625 26.01 -13.48 -36.71
CA GLN A 625 27.05 -13.38 -37.72
C GLN A 625 28.44 -13.44 -37.07
N GLY A 626 29.12 -14.56 -37.27
CA GLY A 626 30.43 -14.84 -36.70
C GLY A 626 30.41 -15.56 -35.34
N SER A 627 29.23 -15.96 -34.85
CA SER A 627 29.06 -16.75 -33.62
C SER A 627 29.88 -16.25 -32.43
N GLN A 628 29.74 -14.97 -32.09
CA GLN A 628 30.59 -14.34 -31.06
C GLN A 628 29.80 -13.52 -30.03
N LEU A 629 30.23 -13.61 -28.77
CA LEU A 629 29.84 -12.70 -27.69
C LEU A 629 30.85 -11.54 -27.67
N THR A 630 30.42 -10.37 -28.13
CA THR A 630 31.28 -9.18 -28.21
C THR A 630 31.06 -8.29 -26.99
N LEU A 631 32.13 -7.91 -26.28
CA LEU A 631 32.08 -6.84 -25.28
C LEU A 631 31.79 -5.51 -25.96
N LEU A 632 30.69 -4.87 -25.57
CA LEU A 632 30.38 -3.50 -25.99
C LEU A 632 31.06 -2.50 -25.07
N ALA A 633 30.85 -2.64 -23.77
CA ALA A 633 31.38 -1.74 -22.75
C ALA A 633 31.42 -2.42 -21.38
N LYS A 634 32.21 -1.87 -20.48
CA LYS A 634 32.21 -2.25 -19.07
C LYS A 634 32.39 -1.04 -18.17
N ASP A 635 32.08 -1.21 -16.89
CA ASP A 635 32.60 -0.32 -15.89
C ASP A 635 34.05 -0.70 -15.56
N PHE A 636 34.89 0.32 -15.34
CA PHE A 636 36.29 0.14 -14.94
C PHE A 636 36.51 0.37 -13.44
N GLY A 637 35.45 0.79 -12.73
CA GLY A 637 35.43 0.83 -11.27
C GLY A 637 35.52 -0.57 -10.64
N SER A 638 35.80 -0.59 -9.34
CA SER A 638 35.67 -1.79 -8.52
C SER A 638 34.38 -1.64 -7.71
N LEU A 639 33.43 -2.51 -7.99
CA LEU A 639 32.12 -2.54 -7.35
C LEU A 639 31.79 -4.01 -7.09
N ASP A 640 31.45 -4.31 -5.84
CA ASP A 640 31.10 -5.67 -5.45
C ASP A 640 29.63 -5.88 -5.77
N CYS A 641 29.36 -6.47 -6.93
CA CYS A 641 28.02 -6.55 -7.48
C CYS A 641 27.13 -7.50 -6.67
N PHE A 642 25.88 -7.11 -6.44
CA PHE A 642 24.84 -7.96 -5.86
C PHE A 642 23.84 -8.41 -6.92
N ALA A 643 23.24 -7.46 -7.64
CA ALA A 643 22.31 -7.74 -8.71
C ALA A 643 22.42 -6.71 -9.84
N THR A 644 22.14 -7.13 -11.06
CA THR A 644 21.99 -6.23 -12.21
C THR A 644 20.62 -6.40 -12.82
N GLU A 645 20.16 -5.41 -13.60
CA GLU A 645 19.01 -5.53 -14.50
C GLU A 645 18.96 -4.37 -15.51
N PHE A 646 18.21 -4.55 -16.61
CA PHE A 646 17.96 -3.51 -17.60
C PHE A 646 16.78 -2.61 -17.22
N LEU A 647 17.03 -1.31 -17.06
CA LEU A 647 15.97 -0.29 -16.92
C LEU A 647 15.61 0.26 -18.31
N ILE A 648 14.38 -0.01 -18.77
CA ILE A 648 13.93 0.33 -20.13
C ILE A 648 13.03 1.56 -20.06
N ASP A 649 13.44 2.64 -20.71
CA ASP A 649 12.66 3.87 -20.84
C ASP A 649 12.43 4.19 -22.31
N GLY A 650 11.33 3.65 -22.85
CA GLY A 650 10.95 3.83 -24.26
C GLY A 650 12.00 3.26 -25.21
N SER A 651 12.73 4.14 -25.88
CA SER A 651 13.83 3.77 -26.79
C SER A 651 15.20 3.70 -26.11
N THR A 652 15.29 4.14 -24.85
CA THR A 652 16.55 4.16 -24.09
C THR A 652 16.69 2.93 -23.22
N LEU A 653 17.89 2.36 -23.21
CA LEU A 653 18.25 1.19 -22.42
C LEU A 653 19.32 1.60 -21.40
N ASN A 654 19.01 1.45 -20.13
CA ASN A 654 19.91 1.72 -19.02
C ASN A 654 20.21 0.42 -18.27
N LEU A 655 21.35 0.39 -17.56
CA LEU A 655 21.90 -0.78 -16.90
C LEU A 655 21.96 -0.49 -15.40
N ALA A 656 21.03 -1.05 -14.63
CA ALA A 656 21.01 -0.91 -13.18
C ALA A 656 21.93 -1.93 -12.51
N VAL A 657 22.61 -1.52 -11.45
CA VAL A 657 23.42 -2.38 -10.59
C VAL A 657 23.25 -2.00 -9.12
N SER A 658 23.16 -3.00 -8.26
CA SER A 658 23.28 -2.87 -6.80
C SER A 658 24.61 -3.41 -6.30
N ASP A 659 25.12 -2.82 -5.22
CA ASP A 659 26.40 -3.19 -4.61
C ASP A 659 26.30 -3.57 -3.13
N SER A 660 27.43 -4.07 -2.59
CA SER A 660 27.60 -4.43 -1.18
C SER A 660 27.53 -3.24 -0.22
N ASP A 661 27.77 -2.01 -0.71
CA ASP A 661 27.68 -0.77 0.05
C ASP A 661 26.24 -0.19 0.04
N LYS A 662 25.26 -0.98 -0.43
CA LYS A 662 23.82 -0.66 -0.48
C LYS A 662 23.48 0.51 -1.41
N ASN A 663 24.34 0.76 -2.39
CA ASN A 663 24.07 1.71 -3.45
C ASN A 663 23.39 1.03 -4.64
N LEU A 664 22.66 1.85 -5.37
CA LEU A 664 22.15 1.59 -6.70
C LEU A 664 22.85 2.56 -7.65
N GLN A 665 23.39 2.05 -8.77
CA GLN A 665 23.88 2.87 -9.86
C GLN A 665 23.16 2.51 -11.16
N ILE A 666 22.90 3.52 -11.98
CA ILE A 666 22.33 3.36 -13.31
C ILE A 666 23.40 3.76 -14.31
N PHE A 667 23.88 2.82 -15.10
CA PHE A 667 24.79 3.07 -16.21
C PHE A 667 24.05 3.16 -17.55
N TYR A 668 24.70 3.74 -18.55
CA TYR A 668 24.25 3.70 -19.94
C TYR A 668 25.43 3.57 -20.91
N TYR A 669 25.15 3.00 -22.08
CA TYR A 669 26.14 2.81 -23.14
C TYR A 669 26.10 3.99 -24.12
N ALA A 670 27.20 4.74 -24.20
CA ALA A 670 27.26 6.01 -24.94
C ALA A 670 28.49 6.09 -25.87
N PRO A 671 28.55 5.29 -26.95
CA PRO A 671 29.76 5.17 -27.78
C PRO A 671 30.17 6.45 -28.52
N LYS A 672 29.23 7.40 -28.66
CA LYS A 672 29.47 8.70 -29.30
C LYS A 672 30.09 9.74 -28.36
N MET A 673 30.07 9.50 -27.04
CA MET A 673 30.62 10.40 -26.04
C MET A 673 32.12 10.18 -25.87
N VAL A 674 32.89 11.24 -25.65
CA VAL A 674 34.35 11.14 -25.50
C VAL A 674 34.72 10.45 -24.19
N GLU A 675 33.93 10.71 -23.14
CA GLU A 675 34.10 10.15 -21.80
C GLU A 675 33.96 8.62 -21.76
N SER A 676 33.26 8.03 -22.74
CA SER A 676 33.08 6.57 -22.84
C SER A 676 34.28 5.87 -23.48
N TRP A 677 35.35 6.59 -23.82
CA TRP A 677 36.55 6.05 -24.46
C TRP A 677 36.23 5.27 -25.73
N LYS A 678 35.55 5.95 -26.68
CA LYS A 678 35.05 5.35 -27.93
C LYS A 678 34.08 4.18 -27.67
N GLY A 679 33.29 4.26 -26.60
CA GLY A 679 32.30 3.26 -26.20
C GLY A 679 32.78 2.16 -25.28
N GLN A 680 34.07 2.01 -25.01
CA GLN A 680 34.55 0.91 -24.16
C GLN A 680 34.12 1.04 -22.69
N LYS A 681 33.87 2.26 -22.22
CA LYS A 681 33.51 2.57 -20.84
C LYS A 681 32.02 2.89 -20.71
N LEU A 682 31.36 2.22 -19.76
CA LEU A 682 30.02 2.58 -19.31
C LEU A 682 30.05 3.91 -18.54
N LEU A 683 29.05 4.75 -18.77
CA LEU A 683 28.92 6.04 -18.09
C LEU A 683 27.83 5.97 -17.03
N SER A 684 28.10 6.52 -15.85
CA SER A 684 27.10 6.65 -14.78
C SER A 684 26.07 7.70 -15.20
N ARG A 685 24.79 7.33 -15.14
CA ARG A 685 23.63 8.18 -15.41
C ARG A 685 23.00 8.66 -14.11
N ALA A 686 23.00 7.83 -13.08
CA ALA A 686 22.47 8.16 -11.76
C ALA A 686 23.07 7.26 -10.66
N GLU A 687 23.13 7.79 -9.44
CA GLU A 687 23.56 7.08 -8.23
C GLU A 687 22.56 7.34 -7.11
N PHE A 688 22.28 6.32 -6.29
CA PHE A 688 21.36 6.44 -5.16
C PHE A 688 21.69 5.43 -4.06
N HIS A 689 21.87 5.89 -2.83
CA HIS A 689 22.02 5.00 -1.68
C HIS A 689 20.65 4.57 -1.13
N VAL A 690 20.34 3.29 -1.25
CA VAL A 690 19.04 2.75 -0.83
C VAL A 690 19.00 2.53 0.68
N GLY A 691 20.14 2.14 1.28
CA GLY A 691 20.25 1.85 2.72
C GLY A 691 20.04 0.37 3.09
N ALA A 692 19.66 -0.47 2.12
CA ALA A 692 19.51 -1.92 2.24
C ALA A 692 20.18 -2.64 1.07
N HIS A 693 20.56 -3.91 1.23
CA HIS A 693 21.12 -4.71 0.13
C HIS A 693 20.02 -5.15 -0.83
N LEU A 694 20.20 -4.88 -2.13
CA LEU A 694 19.27 -5.27 -3.19
C LEU A 694 19.78 -6.55 -3.85
N THR A 695 19.07 -7.66 -3.67
CA THR A 695 19.53 -8.98 -4.12
C THR A 695 18.88 -9.45 -5.41
N LYS A 696 17.72 -8.86 -5.77
CA LYS A 696 17.01 -9.24 -6.98
C LYS A 696 16.19 -8.08 -7.52
N PHE A 697 16.27 -7.92 -8.84
CA PHE A 697 15.36 -7.07 -9.61
C PHE A 697 14.39 -7.94 -10.42
N MET A 698 13.21 -7.38 -10.67
CA MET A 698 12.18 -7.87 -11.57
C MET A 698 11.70 -6.70 -12.43
N ARG A 699 11.78 -6.88 -13.75
CA ARG A 699 11.26 -5.89 -14.70
C ARG A 699 9.77 -6.06 -14.87
N LEU A 700 9.02 -4.99 -14.65
CA LEU A 700 7.57 -4.95 -14.82
C LEU A 700 7.19 -3.79 -15.74
N GLN A 701 6.31 -4.06 -16.69
CA GLN A 701 5.85 -3.04 -17.63
C GLN A 701 4.98 -2.02 -16.89
N MET A 702 5.28 -0.73 -17.07
CA MET A 702 4.49 0.35 -16.48
C MET A 702 3.12 0.45 -17.13
N LEU A 703 2.10 0.73 -16.31
CA LEU A 703 0.77 1.03 -16.82
C LEU A 703 0.78 2.42 -17.51
N PRO A 704 -0.02 2.60 -18.57
CA PRO A 704 -0.10 3.88 -19.26
C PRO A 704 -0.76 4.95 -18.36
N ALA A 705 -0.12 6.11 -18.22
CA ALA A 705 -0.68 7.25 -17.51
C ALA A 705 -1.71 8.01 -18.39
N PRO A 706 -2.93 8.32 -17.88
CA PRO A 706 -3.98 9.01 -18.62
C PRO A 706 -3.64 10.50 -18.83
N GLY A 707 -3.34 10.86 -20.08
CA GLY A 707 -2.93 12.22 -20.48
C GLY A 707 -1.68 12.22 -21.38
N LEU A 708 -0.87 11.16 -21.29
CA LEU A 708 0.25 10.86 -22.19
C LEU A 708 -0.16 9.91 -23.33
N ALA A 709 -1.41 10.01 -23.81
CA ALA A 709 -1.99 9.16 -24.86
C ALA A 709 -1.31 9.30 -26.24
N SER A 710 -0.22 10.06 -26.34
CA SER A 710 0.64 10.12 -27.51
C SER A 710 1.95 9.38 -27.19
N GLU A 711 2.16 8.28 -27.92
CA GLU A 711 3.25 7.30 -27.80
C GLU A 711 3.05 6.19 -26.76
N LYS A 712 2.91 4.95 -27.25
CA LYS A 712 3.10 3.73 -26.47
C LYS A 712 4.55 3.67 -25.99
N THR A 713 4.91 4.44 -24.96
CA THR A 713 6.27 4.40 -24.41
C THR A 713 6.44 3.08 -23.69
N ASN A 714 7.19 2.17 -24.31
CA ASN A 714 7.50 0.86 -23.75
C ASN A 714 8.45 1.04 -22.54
N ARG A 715 7.89 1.42 -21.39
CA ARG A 715 8.62 1.66 -20.14
C ARG A 715 8.47 0.47 -19.21
N PHE A 716 9.58 0.07 -18.61
CA PHE A 716 9.62 -0.97 -17.60
C PHE A 716 10.28 -0.41 -16.34
N ALA A 717 9.59 -0.54 -15.22
CA ALA A 717 10.18 -0.27 -13.92
C ALA A 717 10.90 -1.52 -13.39
N LEU A 718 11.75 -1.30 -12.40
CA LEU A 718 12.47 -2.34 -11.67
C LEU A 718 11.89 -2.47 -10.28
N LEU A 719 11.08 -3.50 -10.05
CA LEU A 719 10.74 -3.94 -8.71
C LEU A 719 11.96 -4.66 -8.11
N PHE A 720 12.29 -4.41 -6.85
CA PHE A 720 13.40 -5.08 -6.19
C PHE A 720 13.06 -5.50 -4.76
N GLY A 721 13.65 -6.62 -4.35
CA GLY A 721 13.62 -7.09 -2.97
C GLY A 721 14.89 -6.70 -2.23
N THR A 722 14.75 -6.39 -0.95
CA THR A 722 15.87 -6.09 -0.04
C THR A 722 16.09 -7.24 0.94
N LEU A 723 17.33 -7.40 1.45
CA LEU A 723 17.63 -8.39 2.50
C LEU A 723 16.92 -8.11 3.83
N ASP A 724 16.49 -6.87 4.05
CA ASP A 724 15.76 -6.45 5.26
C ASP A 724 14.24 -6.74 5.16
N GLY A 725 13.79 -7.39 4.08
CA GLY A 725 12.39 -7.80 3.88
C GLY A 725 11.49 -6.74 3.26
N GLY A 726 12.04 -5.60 2.83
CA GLY A 726 11.33 -4.56 2.08
C GLY A 726 11.30 -4.84 0.57
N ILE A 727 10.29 -4.29 -0.10
CA ILE A 727 10.15 -4.25 -1.57
C ILE A 727 10.17 -2.79 -2.00
N GLY A 728 10.94 -2.47 -3.03
CA GLY A 728 11.01 -1.12 -3.60
C GLY A 728 10.89 -1.14 -5.12
N CYS A 729 10.77 0.04 -5.72
CA CYS A 729 10.62 0.21 -7.17
C CYS A 729 11.49 1.36 -7.68
N ILE A 730 12.15 1.16 -8.82
CA ILE A 730 12.77 2.24 -9.61
C ILE A 730 12.00 2.34 -10.93
N ALA A 731 11.34 3.47 -11.14
CA ALA A 731 10.58 3.74 -12.36
C ALA A 731 11.20 4.90 -13.15
N PRO A 732 11.31 4.78 -14.48
CA PRO A 732 11.69 5.91 -15.32
C PRO A 732 10.53 6.91 -15.42
N ILE A 733 10.87 8.20 -15.40
CA ILE A 733 9.93 9.31 -15.57
C ILE A 733 10.42 10.25 -16.67
N ASP A 734 9.52 11.05 -17.23
CA ASP A 734 9.91 12.05 -18.22
C ASP A 734 10.74 13.19 -17.61
N GLU A 735 11.59 13.81 -18.44
CA GLU A 735 12.51 14.86 -18.01
C GLU A 735 11.78 16.06 -17.38
N LEU A 736 10.60 16.45 -17.88
CA LEU A 736 9.86 17.59 -17.35
C LEU A 736 9.34 17.31 -15.94
N THR A 737 8.73 16.14 -15.74
CA THR A 737 8.31 15.65 -14.42
C THR A 737 9.51 15.52 -13.48
N PHE A 738 10.62 14.95 -13.96
CA PHE A 738 11.86 14.86 -13.18
C PHE A 738 12.34 16.23 -12.69
N ARG A 739 12.44 17.23 -13.57
CA ARG A 739 12.90 18.58 -13.17
C ARG A 739 11.99 19.25 -12.15
N ARG A 740 10.67 19.10 -12.32
CA ARG A 740 9.67 19.63 -11.38
C ARG A 740 9.83 18.98 -10.01
N LEU A 741 9.83 17.66 -9.97
CA LEU A 741 9.91 16.88 -8.75
C LEU A 741 11.28 16.98 -8.06
N GLN A 742 12.37 17.12 -8.81
CA GLN A 742 13.69 17.41 -8.25
C GLN A 742 13.73 18.78 -7.56
N SER A 743 13.06 19.79 -8.13
CA SER A 743 12.95 21.12 -7.51
C SER A 743 12.12 21.07 -6.23
N LEU A 744 11.01 20.31 -6.24
CA LEU A 744 10.20 20.04 -5.06
C LEU A 744 11.03 19.34 -3.96
N GLN A 745 11.74 18.25 -4.31
CA GLN A 745 12.58 17.52 -3.37
C GLN A 745 13.55 18.43 -2.63
N ARG A 746 14.24 19.34 -3.35
CA ARG A 746 15.18 20.30 -2.74
C ARG A 746 14.50 21.20 -1.71
N LYS A 747 13.28 21.65 -1.96
CA LYS A 747 12.50 22.45 -1.01
C LYS A 747 12.06 21.64 0.21
N LEU A 748 11.66 20.39 0.01
CA LEU A 748 11.21 19.51 1.09
C LEU A 748 12.31 19.13 2.08
N VAL A 749 13.58 19.13 1.65
CA VAL A 749 14.71 18.92 2.58
C VAL A 749 14.69 19.93 3.72
N ASP A 750 14.32 21.18 3.45
CA ASP A 750 14.30 22.24 4.47
C ASP A 750 12.90 22.45 5.08
N ALA A 751 11.83 22.18 4.31
CA ALA A 751 10.45 22.40 4.75
C ALA A 751 9.89 21.29 5.65
N VAL A 752 10.36 20.04 5.52
CA VAL A 752 9.84 18.91 6.27
C VAL A 752 10.70 18.65 7.51
N PRO A 753 10.11 18.47 8.71
CA PRO A 753 10.85 18.02 9.88
C PRO A 753 11.27 16.55 9.71
N HIS A 754 12.58 16.31 9.67
CA HIS A 754 13.12 14.95 9.52
C HIS A 754 13.23 14.23 10.86
N VAL A 755 12.84 12.96 10.88
CA VAL A 755 12.99 12.10 12.06
C VAL A 755 14.46 12.05 12.48
N CYS A 756 14.70 12.25 13.77
CA CYS A 756 16.05 12.33 14.35
C CYS A 756 16.96 13.43 13.78
N GLY A 757 16.41 14.41 13.04
CA GLY A 757 17.21 15.48 12.42
C GLY A 757 18.15 15.00 11.31
N LEU A 758 17.90 13.81 10.76
CA LEU A 758 18.73 13.24 9.69
C LEU A 758 18.52 14.01 8.37
N ASN A 759 19.60 14.24 7.63
CA ASN A 759 19.51 14.89 6.33
C ASN A 759 19.27 13.85 5.22
N PRO A 760 18.08 13.83 4.57
CA PRO A 760 17.75 12.81 3.56
C PRO A 760 18.67 12.88 2.33
N ARG A 761 19.07 14.09 1.91
CA ARG A 761 19.98 14.25 0.77
C ARG A 761 21.36 13.64 1.05
N SER A 762 21.89 13.84 2.25
CA SER A 762 23.18 13.25 2.65
C SER A 762 23.11 11.74 2.80
N PHE A 763 21.95 11.23 3.24
CA PHE A 763 21.69 9.79 3.31
C PHE A 763 21.73 9.14 1.92
N ARG A 764 21.04 9.72 0.92
CA ARG A 764 20.95 9.17 -0.45
C ARG A 764 22.21 9.30 -1.31
N GLN A 765 23.23 10.04 -0.87
CA GLN A 765 24.51 10.11 -1.57
C GLN A 765 25.24 8.76 -1.59
N PHE A 766 25.90 8.47 -2.71
CA PHE A 766 26.73 7.30 -2.91
C PHE A 766 27.73 7.07 -1.76
N LYS A 767 27.81 5.84 -1.26
CA LYS A 767 28.74 5.44 -0.20
C LYS A 767 29.90 4.66 -0.80
N SER A 768 31.11 5.17 -0.61
CA SER A 768 32.35 4.56 -1.12
C SER A 768 33.28 4.05 -0.01
N ASN A 769 32.87 4.14 1.26
CA ASN A 769 33.60 3.63 2.43
C ASN A 769 35.12 3.93 2.42
N GLY A 770 35.47 5.18 2.13
CA GLY A 770 36.87 5.67 2.11
C GLY A 770 37.59 5.50 0.77
N LYS A 771 36.99 4.82 -0.22
CA LYS A 771 37.50 4.77 -1.59
C LYS A 771 37.25 6.11 -2.28
N ALA A 772 38.22 6.55 -3.10
CA ALA A 772 38.06 7.75 -3.92
C ALA A 772 36.89 7.54 -4.90
N HIS A 773 35.85 8.36 -4.76
CA HIS A 773 34.70 8.36 -5.65
C HIS A 773 34.48 9.77 -6.18
N ARG A 774 34.23 9.88 -7.49
CA ARG A 774 33.78 11.13 -8.08
C ARG A 774 32.25 11.07 -8.11
N PRO A 775 31.54 11.98 -7.41
CA PRO A 775 30.09 11.96 -7.38
C PRO A 775 29.50 11.91 -8.79
N GLY A 776 28.62 10.94 -9.04
CA GLY A 776 27.88 10.83 -10.28
C GLY A 776 26.74 11.85 -10.38
N PRO A 777 25.99 11.83 -11.49
CA PRO A 777 24.83 12.70 -11.65
C PRO A 777 23.71 12.39 -10.65
N ASP A 778 23.12 13.42 -10.05
CA ASP A 778 21.99 13.32 -9.12
C ASP A 778 20.67 13.26 -9.89
N ASN A 779 20.41 12.12 -10.52
CA ASN A 779 19.30 11.89 -11.46
C ASN A 779 18.26 10.87 -10.96
N ILE A 780 18.18 10.65 -9.65
CA ILE A 780 17.12 9.85 -9.02
C ILE A 780 16.42 10.73 -7.97
N ILE A 781 15.10 10.63 -7.92
CA ILE A 781 14.27 11.33 -6.95
C ILE A 781 13.82 10.34 -5.89
N ASP A 782 13.84 10.78 -4.64
CA ASP A 782 13.36 10.05 -3.48
C ASP A 782 11.85 10.29 -3.28
N PHE A 783 11.04 9.34 -3.74
CA PHE A 783 9.59 9.43 -3.59
C PHE A 783 9.14 9.33 -2.12
N GLU A 784 9.92 8.70 -1.24
CA GLU A 784 9.59 8.66 0.20
C GLU A 784 9.63 10.08 0.80
N LEU A 785 10.61 10.89 0.40
CA LEU A 785 10.65 12.31 0.79
C LEU A 785 9.52 13.10 0.13
N LEU A 786 9.25 12.87 -1.17
CA LEU A 786 8.18 13.58 -1.87
C LEU A 786 6.80 13.35 -1.27
N ALA A 787 6.51 12.12 -0.80
CA ALA A 787 5.24 11.79 -0.17
C ALA A 787 4.90 12.67 1.06
N HIS A 788 5.92 13.26 1.71
CA HIS A 788 5.71 14.18 2.83
C HIS A 788 5.09 15.52 2.40
N TYR A 789 5.12 15.88 1.12
CA TYR A 789 4.48 17.09 0.62
C TYR A 789 2.98 17.10 0.91
N GLU A 790 2.30 15.95 0.76
CA GLU A 790 0.86 15.85 1.04
C GLU A 790 0.52 16.07 2.51
N MET A 791 1.48 15.83 3.41
CA MET A 791 1.33 15.98 4.85
C MET A 791 1.57 17.40 5.36
N LEU A 792 2.10 18.29 4.52
CA LEU A 792 2.20 19.72 4.83
C LEU A 792 0.81 20.36 4.86
N SER A 793 0.71 21.53 5.50
CA SER A 793 -0.51 22.35 5.42
C SER A 793 -0.78 22.79 3.98
N LEU A 794 -2.04 23.06 3.65
CA LEU A 794 -2.44 23.51 2.31
C LEU A 794 -1.70 24.78 1.91
N GLU A 795 -1.52 25.70 2.85
CA GLU A 795 -0.81 26.96 2.66
C GLU A 795 0.67 26.73 2.32
N GLU A 796 1.36 25.85 3.06
CA GLU A 796 2.75 25.47 2.76
C GLU A 796 2.87 24.76 1.41
N GLN A 797 1.92 23.88 1.08
CA GLN A 797 1.88 23.23 -0.23
C GLN A 797 1.78 24.25 -1.37
N LEU A 798 0.85 25.20 -1.26
CA LEU A 798 0.65 26.25 -2.27
C LEU A 798 1.88 27.17 -2.39
N ASP A 799 2.46 27.60 -1.26
CA ASP A 799 3.66 28.43 -1.23
C ASP A 799 4.86 27.72 -1.88
N ILE A 800 5.13 26.47 -1.48
CA ILE A 800 6.22 25.67 -2.07
C ILE A 800 6.01 25.47 -3.57
N ALA A 801 4.79 25.14 -3.99
CA ALA A 801 4.47 24.99 -5.42
C ALA A 801 4.74 26.28 -6.21
N GLN A 802 4.32 27.43 -5.67
CA GLN A 802 4.58 28.74 -6.27
C GLN A 802 6.07 29.05 -6.34
N GLN A 803 6.83 28.80 -5.26
CA GLN A 803 8.27 29.04 -5.20
C GLN A 803 9.07 28.24 -6.23
N ILE A 804 8.62 27.03 -6.58
CA ILE A 804 9.26 26.20 -7.62
C ILE A 804 8.67 26.44 -9.02
N GLY A 805 7.76 27.40 -9.18
CA GLY A 805 7.17 27.77 -10.47
C GLY A 805 6.17 26.75 -11.02
N THR A 806 5.41 26.08 -10.15
CA THR A 806 4.36 25.12 -10.56
C THR A 806 3.08 25.31 -9.73
N THR A 807 2.11 24.39 -9.88
CA THR A 807 0.88 24.39 -9.08
C THR A 807 0.78 23.12 -8.26
N ARG A 808 0.10 23.20 -7.11
CA ARG A 808 -0.19 22.04 -6.27
C ARG A 808 -0.89 20.92 -7.05
N ALA A 809 -1.89 21.27 -7.85
CA ALA A 809 -2.61 20.31 -8.70
C ALA A 809 -1.68 19.55 -9.65
N GLN A 810 -0.69 20.23 -10.25
CA GLN A 810 0.27 19.58 -11.13
C GLN A 810 1.21 18.61 -10.38
N ILE A 811 1.62 18.96 -9.15
CA ILE A 811 2.43 18.08 -8.29
C ILE A 811 1.65 16.82 -7.93
N LEU A 812 0.42 16.98 -7.42
CA LEU A 812 -0.43 15.84 -7.04
C LEU A 812 -0.78 14.97 -8.25
N SER A 813 -0.99 15.57 -9.42
CA SER A 813 -1.15 14.81 -10.67
C SER A 813 0.09 13.97 -10.97
N ASN A 814 1.30 14.50 -10.78
CA ASN A 814 2.52 13.71 -11.01
C ASN A 814 2.68 12.57 -10.00
N PHE A 815 2.31 12.76 -8.73
CA PHE A 815 2.30 11.69 -7.76
C PHE A 815 1.32 10.59 -8.16
N ALA A 816 0.12 10.99 -8.61
CA ALA A 816 -0.89 10.05 -9.07
C ALA A 816 -0.46 9.27 -10.33
N ASP A 817 0.18 9.94 -11.30
CA ASP A 817 0.69 9.31 -12.51
C ASP A 817 1.79 8.29 -12.20
N ILE A 818 2.68 8.59 -11.24
CA ILE A 818 3.72 7.67 -10.78
C ILE A 818 3.09 6.47 -10.09
N SER A 819 2.20 6.70 -9.11
CA SER A 819 1.48 5.66 -8.37
C SER A 819 0.73 4.72 -9.32
N LEU A 820 0.02 5.27 -10.31
CA LEU A 820 -0.68 4.50 -11.34
C LEU A 820 0.29 3.73 -12.23
N GLY A 821 1.33 4.38 -12.74
CA GLY A 821 2.33 3.75 -13.62
C GLY A 821 3.05 2.58 -12.96
N THR A 822 3.17 2.59 -11.63
CA THR A 822 3.79 1.53 -10.82
C THR A 822 2.82 0.59 -10.13
N SER A 823 1.53 0.63 -10.48
CA SER A 823 0.51 -0.28 -9.94
C SER A 823 0.57 -1.63 -10.65
N PHE A 824 1.60 -2.43 -10.36
CA PHE A 824 1.88 -3.70 -11.06
C PHE A 824 1.03 -4.90 -10.62
N LEU A 825 0.29 -4.77 -9.50
CA LEU A 825 -0.48 -5.83 -8.87
C LEU A 825 -1.96 -5.43 -8.75
#